data_AF-A0A158FMK2-F1
#
_entry.id   AF-A0A158FMK2-F1
#
_cell.length_a   1.000
_cell.length_b   1.000
_cell.length_c   1.000
_cell.angle_alpha   90.00
_cell.angle_beta   90.00
_cell.angle_gamma   90.00
#
_symmetry.space_group_name_H-M   'P 1'
#
loop_
_entity.id
_entity.type
_entity.pdbx_description
1 polymer ?
#
loop_
_entity_poly.entity_id
_entity_poly.type
_entity_poly.pdbx_seq_one_letter_code
_entity_poly.pdbx_strand_id
1 'polypeptide(L)'
;MAALFPPLPDYIPPSEEADAAGDLRITIPPGISTGITPGGGLQPPLLQFRTIRCGCWLLNYSPAGAPLVVYDGTLRVECHSAGRTASGDLYQRPVRILTVPPLFPVPPLVPVPIPPLPPGPPGLRDAASPQNLAGVRPFLFGGPNPANGIPILRRSRYRYYVRVTTLPEFFYRGTGFTLGFELWRFTAPNSWALESTLSARMIRMAAPSGYPSPSDYAEGDVKNAFGVVTGRLTMGWLTPYYRRCTVEIDTVSGSEQPTTDGASRTWQTVMDELGWQVDVKLSDTNVAEPSGDSWSDAEMHAAMLARRDATSLDSEWRYHVLAVKNIDSTPRGIMYDAAGTDSNNVPREGIGIASHWTIDPSWGTVGGQRFGTAAAPYFRTAVHEIGHAMGLVHNFADHGFMCTSDVIAAAGTPSSPFPANIQWSYHTDNLKQLRHYPDPFVRPGAVAFGGASTTAPTITPTDLEVEVEGLALVVTPLLGEVPIGAPVRVGIELVNRGAQPMRVPADLTLKGEFVSGEVVDPTGSMRSFRTVVHCIEDHAFRVLQPGESMEESMTLMRGAEGALFAVPGVHAVRVEVHWDTEEMIAHVEGRATVMVTGAADANHAAAAHAVLATPDAHLVLALGGDHLTDGIAAIQTALACPVLRPHFAAVEAKRVGRRFGRRKPDVKAVAALIDDDSVMSGVELGKLAAIMHSDAKGGGAAKGFAKMLKSKAKGMSLSGAAKKEVDAL
;
A
#
# COMPACT_ATOMS: atom_id res chain seq x y z
N MET A 1 39.07 -9.08 19.41
CA MET A 1 38.88 -10.53 19.18
C MET A 1 37.77 -10.67 18.16
N ALA A 2 38.13 -11.00 16.92
CA ALA A 2 37.21 -11.28 15.84
C ALA A 2 36.69 -12.72 15.99
N ALA A 3 35.37 -12.91 15.89
CA ALA A 3 34.78 -14.24 15.82
C ALA A 3 34.75 -14.68 14.36
N LEU A 4 35.53 -15.71 14.06
CA LEU A 4 35.56 -16.43 12.79
C LEU A 4 34.26 -17.24 12.62
N PHE A 5 33.56 -17.04 11.50
CA PHE A 5 32.52 -17.97 11.04
C PHE A 5 33.18 -19.21 10.41
N PRO A 6 32.64 -20.43 10.60
CA PRO A 6 33.07 -21.61 9.85
C PRO A 6 32.61 -21.52 8.38
N PRO A 7 33.34 -22.12 7.42
CA PRO A 7 32.97 -22.09 6.01
C PRO A 7 31.68 -22.89 5.76
N LEU A 8 30.87 -22.41 4.81
CA LEU A 8 29.68 -23.09 4.31
C LEU A 8 30.07 -24.42 3.64
N PRO A 9 29.25 -25.48 3.73
CA PRO A 9 29.46 -26.71 2.98
C PRO A 9 29.29 -26.48 1.47
N ASP A 10 30.07 -27.21 0.67
CA ASP A 10 30.07 -27.12 -0.78
C ASP A 10 28.69 -27.44 -1.40
N TYR A 11 28.36 -26.68 -2.45
CA TYR A 11 27.17 -26.83 -3.28
C TYR A 11 27.13 -28.21 -3.95
N ILE A 12 26.07 -28.97 -3.69
CA ILE A 12 25.75 -30.23 -4.40
C ILE A 12 24.72 -29.89 -5.48
N PRO A 13 25.04 -29.97 -6.77
CA PRO A 13 24.07 -29.76 -7.83
C PRO A 13 23.01 -30.88 -7.83
N PRO A 14 21.76 -30.59 -8.22
CA PRO A 14 20.72 -31.60 -8.37
C PRO A 14 21.12 -32.62 -9.44
N SER A 15 20.95 -33.89 -9.12
CA SER A 15 21.18 -35.01 -10.04
C SER A 15 20.22 -34.94 -11.23
N GLU A 16 20.77 -34.81 -12.44
CA GLU A 16 20.07 -35.15 -13.68
C GLU A 16 19.78 -36.65 -13.69
N GLU A 17 18.51 -37.03 -13.56
CA GLU A 17 17.97 -38.27 -14.12
C GLU A 17 16.45 -38.30 -13.94
N ALA A 18 15.71 -37.96 -15.00
CA ALA A 18 14.57 -38.74 -15.53
C ALA A 18 13.73 -37.89 -16.51
N ASP A 19 14.31 -37.54 -17.66
CA ASP A 19 13.52 -37.36 -18.87
C ASP A 19 13.30 -38.73 -19.50
N ALA A 20 12.07 -39.24 -19.40
CA ALA A 20 11.56 -40.28 -20.28
C ALA A 20 10.05 -40.16 -20.39
N ALA A 21 9.60 -39.42 -21.41
CA ALA A 21 8.25 -39.43 -21.90
C ALA A 21 7.83 -40.87 -22.27
N GLY A 22 6.76 -41.36 -21.62
CA GLY A 22 6.20 -42.68 -21.84
C GLY A 22 4.67 -42.61 -21.85
N ASP A 23 4.13 -42.52 -23.06
CA ASP A 23 2.71 -42.52 -23.42
C ASP A 23 2.02 -43.79 -22.87
N LEU A 24 1.13 -43.65 -21.88
CA LEU A 24 0.32 -44.77 -21.35
C LEU A 24 -1.18 -44.46 -21.51
N ARG A 25 -1.70 -44.86 -22.67
CA ARG A 25 -3.13 -45.07 -22.92
C ARG A 25 -3.63 -46.22 -22.05
N ILE A 26 -4.55 -45.94 -21.13
CA ILE A 26 -5.25 -46.97 -20.35
C ILE A 26 -6.40 -47.55 -21.18
N THR A 27 -6.24 -48.80 -21.60
CA THR A 27 -7.27 -49.61 -22.26
C THR A 27 -8.21 -50.22 -21.20
N ILE A 28 -9.52 -50.00 -21.35
CA ILE A 28 -10.57 -50.62 -20.51
C ILE A 28 -10.91 -52.00 -21.09
N PRO A 29 -10.86 -53.11 -20.33
CA PRO A 29 -11.42 -54.39 -20.78
C PRO A 29 -12.92 -54.49 -20.44
N PRO A 30 -13.79 -54.96 -21.35
CA PRO A 30 -15.21 -55.13 -21.08
C PRO A 30 -15.52 -56.50 -20.45
N GLY A 31 -16.34 -56.47 -19.40
CA GLY A 31 -17.32 -57.51 -19.07
C GLY A 31 -16.84 -58.71 -18.26
N ILE A 32 -17.26 -58.78 -16.98
CA ILE A 32 -17.70 -60.04 -16.35
C ILE A 32 -18.96 -59.79 -15.52
N SER A 33 -19.89 -60.73 -15.69
CA SER A 33 -21.30 -60.80 -15.33
C SER A 33 -21.64 -60.65 -13.84
N THR A 34 -22.87 -60.20 -13.61
CA THR A 34 -23.64 -60.16 -12.37
C THR A 34 -23.75 -61.52 -11.67
N GLY A 35 -23.42 -61.55 -10.37
CA GLY A 35 -23.75 -62.64 -9.48
C GLY A 35 -24.06 -62.10 -8.08
N ILE A 36 -25.33 -61.82 -7.80
CA ILE A 36 -25.82 -61.51 -6.46
C ILE A 36 -26.16 -62.84 -5.78
N THR A 37 -25.59 -63.09 -4.60
CA THR A 37 -26.18 -63.99 -3.60
C THR A 37 -26.12 -63.28 -2.23
N PRO A 38 -27.21 -63.28 -1.44
CA PRO A 38 -27.32 -62.50 -0.22
C PRO A 38 -26.88 -63.32 1.00
N GLY A 39 -25.96 -62.79 1.81
CA GLY A 39 -25.67 -63.35 3.14
C GLY A 39 -24.23 -63.11 3.62
N GLY A 40 -24.08 -62.29 4.65
CA GLY A 40 -22.95 -62.31 5.58
C GLY A 40 -21.55 -62.13 5.00
N GLY A 41 -21.15 -60.89 4.74
CA GLY A 41 -19.76 -60.55 4.44
C GLY A 41 -19.44 -59.15 4.93
N LEU A 42 -18.37 -59.02 5.72
CA LEU A 42 -17.78 -57.77 6.17
C LEU A 42 -17.83 -56.71 5.06
N GLN A 43 -18.55 -55.61 5.29
CA GLN A 43 -18.39 -54.43 4.44
C GLN A 43 -16.91 -54.03 4.51
N PRO A 44 -16.15 -54.05 3.40
CA PRO A 44 -14.82 -53.45 3.40
C PRO A 44 -15.01 -51.99 3.83
N PRO A 45 -14.13 -51.43 4.70
CA PRO A 45 -14.29 -50.05 5.11
C PRO A 45 -14.34 -49.18 3.86
N LEU A 46 -15.49 -48.55 3.63
CA LEU A 46 -15.68 -47.62 2.53
C LEU A 46 -14.53 -46.62 2.61
N LEU A 47 -13.66 -46.64 1.59
CA LEU A 47 -12.55 -45.71 1.49
C LEU A 47 -13.14 -44.30 1.37
N GLN A 48 -13.26 -43.62 2.50
CA GLN A 48 -13.82 -42.29 2.54
C GLN A 48 -12.76 -41.30 2.06
N PHE A 49 -12.89 -40.92 0.79
CA PHE A 49 -12.13 -39.83 0.20
C PHE A 49 -12.77 -38.51 0.62
N ARG A 50 -11.94 -37.57 1.07
CA ARG A 50 -12.36 -36.24 1.50
C ARG A 50 -11.55 -35.18 0.80
N THR A 51 -12.09 -33.97 0.71
CA THR A 51 -11.43 -32.81 0.10
C THR A 51 -11.34 -31.68 1.11
N ILE A 52 -10.45 -30.72 0.85
CA ILE A 52 -10.43 -29.46 1.59
C ILE A 52 -11.29 -28.46 0.81
N ARG A 53 -12.27 -27.88 1.49
CA ARG A 53 -13.21 -26.95 0.90
C ARG A 53 -12.53 -25.62 0.61
N CYS A 54 -12.80 -25.09 -0.58
CA CYS A 54 -12.30 -23.78 -1.03
C CYS A 54 -12.99 -22.64 -0.25
N GLY A 55 -12.32 -21.50 -0.17
CA GLY A 55 -12.78 -20.30 0.52
C GLY A 55 -11.99 -19.98 1.79
N CYS A 56 -12.60 -19.25 2.71
CA CYS A 56 -11.97 -18.76 3.94
C CYS A 56 -12.21 -19.70 5.13
N TRP A 57 -11.13 -19.97 5.86
CA TRP A 57 -11.11 -20.73 7.10
C TRP A 57 -10.62 -19.85 8.24
N LEU A 58 -11.29 -19.89 9.40
CA LEU A 58 -10.80 -19.27 10.62
C LEU A 58 -9.65 -20.11 11.18
N LEU A 59 -8.47 -19.49 11.34
CA LEU A 59 -7.32 -20.12 11.98
C LEU A 59 -7.20 -19.67 13.44
N ASN A 60 -6.82 -20.61 14.30
CA ASN A 60 -6.31 -20.33 15.63
C ASN A 60 -5.00 -21.08 15.85
N TYR A 61 -3.92 -20.37 16.17
CA TYR A 61 -2.63 -20.96 16.54
C TYR A 61 -2.27 -20.61 17.98
N SER A 62 -2.03 -21.64 18.78
CA SER A 62 -1.67 -21.54 20.20
C SER A 62 -0.29 -22.18 20.43
N PRO A 63 0.79 -21.39 20.56
CA PRO A 63 2.12 -21.90 20.87
C PRO A 63 2.18 -22.66 22.20
N ALA A 64 2.98 -23.72 22.25
CA ALA A 64 3.22 -24.48 23.46
C ALA A 64 4.04 -23.64 24.46
N GLY A 65 3.73 -23.75 25.75
CA GLY A 65 4.45 -23.05 26.82
C GLY A 65 4.14 -21.55 26.96
N ALA A 66 3.26 -20.98 26.14
CA ALA A 66 2.89 -19.57 26.18
C ALA A 66 1.36 -19.38 26.28
N PRO A 67 0.73 -19.67 27.45
CA PRO A 67 -0.74 -19.74 27.57
C PRO A 67 -1.48 -18.41 27.35
N LEU A 68 -0.76 -17.28 27.37
CA LEU A 68 -1.30 -15.94 27.10
C LEU A 68 -0.99 -15.44 25.69
N VAL A 69 -0.38 -16.27 24.85
CA VAL A 69 -0.08 -15.97 23.45
C VAL A 69 -0.93 -16.88 22.58
N VAL A 70 -1.87 -16.26 21.87
CA VAL A 70 -2.72 -16.95 20.90
C VAL A 70 -2.84 -16.04 19.68
N TYR A 71 -2.84 -16.64 18.51
CA TYR A 71 -3.02 -15.95 17.25
C TYR A 71 -4.31 -16.39 16.58
N ASP A 72 -5.06 -15.42 16.06
CA ASP A 72 -6.27 -15.65 15.27
C ASP A 72 -6.11 -15.01 13.89
N GLY A 73 -6.75 -15.60 12.89
CA GLY A 73 -6.83 -14.98 11.58
C GLY A 73 -7.47 -15.90 10.58
N THR A 74 -7.06 -15.81 9.31
CA THR A 74 -7.72 -16.56 8.24
C THR A 74 -6.73 -17.34 7.39
N LEU A 75 -7.19 -18.45 6.82
CA LEU A 75 -6.55 -19.18 5.73
C LEU A 75 -7.48 -19.14 4.53
N ARG A 76 -6.95 -18.69 3.39
CA ARG A 76 -7.64 -18.64 2.10
C ARG A 76 -7.18 -19.84 1.30
N VAL A 77 -8.13 -20.70 0.92
CA VAL A 77 -7.88 -21.91 0.14
C VAL A 77 -8.52 -21.76 -1.23
N GLU A 78 -7.71 -21.49 -2.24
CA GLU A 78 -8.13 -21.44 -3.63
C GLU A 78 -8.06 -22.84 -4.25
N CYS A 79 -9.05 -23.16 -5.08
CA CYS A 79 -9.09 -24.40 -5.86
C CYS A 79 -9.10 -24.06 -7.34
N HIS A 80 -8.20 -24.67 -8.11
CA HIS A 80 -8.06 -24.46 -9.54
C HIS A 80 -7.75 -25.80 -10.23
N SER A 81 -7.73 -25.81 -11.57
CA SER A 81 -7.45 -27.02 -12.34
C SER A 81 -6.09 -27.66 -12.00
N ALA A 82 -5.09 -26.84 -11.69
CA ALA A 82 -3.76 -27.29 -11.28
C ALA A 82 -3.64 -27.74 -9.80
N GLY A 83 -4.74 -27.78 -9.03
CA GLY A 83 -4.73 -28.20 -7.62
C GLY A 83 -5.26 -27.15 -6.65
N ARG A 84 -4.53 -26.90 -5.56
CA ARG A 84 -4.90 -25.92 -4.53
C ARG A 84 -3.74 -25.01 -4.15
N THR A 85 -4.06 -23.73 -3.98
CA THR A 85 -3.16 -22.72 -3.42
C THR A 85 -3.74 -22.24 -2.10
N ALA A 86 -2.90 -22.05 -1.07
CA ALA A 86 -3.37 -21.52 0.20
C ALA A 86 -2.39 -20.55 0.84
N SER A 87 -2.92 -19.51 1.47
CA SER A 87 -2.16 -18.59 2.31
C SER A 87 -3.04 -17.96 3.36
N GLY A 88 -2.44 -17.39 4.40
CA GLY A 88 -3.20 -16.86 5.53
C GLY A 88 -2.50 -15.75 6.26
N ASP A 89 -3.18 -15.23 7.27
CA ASP A 89 -2.71 -14.13 8.11
C ASP A 89 -3.05 -14.43 9.57
N LEU A 90 -2.16 -14.06 10.48
CA LEU A 90 -2.32 -14.26 11.91
C LEU A 90 -2.08 -12.96 12.70
N TYR A 91 -3.01 -12.68 13.59
CA TYR A 91 -3.05 -11.53 14.46
C TYR A 91 -2.99 -11.96 15.92
N GLN A 92 -2.22 -11.24 16.72
CA GLN A 92 -2.11 -11.50 18.15
C GLN A 92 -3.42 -11.17 18.88
N ARG A 93 -3.99 -12.18 19.54
CA ARG A 93 -5.16 -12.02 20.39
C ARG A 93 -4.85 -11.08 21.58
N PRO A 94 -5.77 -10.16 21.93
CA PRO A 94 -5.52 -9.22 23.00
C PRO A 94 -5.53 -9.90 24.39
N VAL A 95 -4.59 -9.47 25.23
CA VAL A 95 -4.49 -9.80 26.66
C VAL A 95 -4.86 -8.54 27.45
N ARG A 96 -5.73 -8.66 28.45
CA ARG A 96 -5.98 -7.58 29.42
C ARG A 96 -5.46 -7.96 30.79
N ILE A 97 -5.01 -6.94 31.50
CA ILE A 97 -4.48 -7.04 32.86
C ILE A 97 -5.55 -6.45 33.78
N LEU A 98 -6.19 -7.27 34.61
CA LEU A 98 -7.05 -6.79 35.69
C LEU A 98 -6.20 -6.55 36.93
N THR A 99 -6.16 -5.31 37.38
CA THR A 99 -5.72 -4.94 38.73
C THR A 99 -6.91 -5.07 39.67
N VAL A 100 -6.90 -6.11 40.51
CA VAL A 100 -7.88 -6.28 41.57
C VAL A 100 -7.40 -5.45 42.77
N PRO A 101 -8.16 -4.45 43.26
CA PRO A 101 -7.79 -3.75 44.49
C PRO A 101 -7.75 -4.75 45.65
N PRO A 102 -6.80 -4.62 46.60
CA PRO A 102 -6.69 -5.56 47.71
C PRO A 102 -8.00 -5.62 48.50
N LEU A 103 -8.50 -6.84 48.72
CA LEU A 103 -9.80 -7.12 49.35
C LEU A 103 -9.88 -6.78 50.84
N PHE A 104 -8.81 -6.26 51.44
CA PHE A 104 -8.79 -5.83 52.84
C PHE A 104 -7.92 -4.56 53.00
N PRO A 105 -8.38 -3.53 53.74
CA PRO A 105 -7.47 -2.51 54.23
C PRO A 105 -6.45 -3.22 55.13
N VAL A 106 -5.18 -3.22 54.74
CA VAL A 106 -4.10 -3.59 55.65
C VAL A 106 -4.16 -2.55 56.79
N PRO A 107 -4.50 -2.93 58.04
CA PRO A 107 -4.48 -1.97 59.13
C PRO A 107 -3.06 -1.41 59.26
N PRO A 108 -2.90 -0.10 59.56
CA PRO A 108 -1.58 0.47 59.73
C PRO A 108 -0.82 -0.32 60.79
N LEU A 109 0.35 -0.83 60.42
CA LEU A 109 1.29 -1.43 61.35
C LEU A 109 1.56 -0.41 62.45
N VAL A 110 1.01 -0.67 63.64
CA VAL A 110 1.38 0.07 64.84
C VAL A 110 2.88 -0.15 65.01
N PRO A 111 3.72 0.90 65.09
CA PRO A 111 5.14 0.73 65.31
C PRO A 111 5.34 0.11 66.69
N VAL A 112 5.62 -1.19 66.72
CA VAL A 112 6.16 -1.84 67.91
C VAL A 112 7.59 -1.33 68.06
N PRO A 113 7.98 -0.74 69.21
CA PRO A 113 9.36 -0.33 69.44
C PRO A 113 10.23 -1.59 69.47
N ILE A 114 10.98 -1.83 68.40
CA ILE A 114 12.04 -2.84 68.38
C ILE A 114 13.22 -2.22 69.15
N PRO A 115 13.72 -2.84 70.24
CA PRO A 115 14.92 -2.37 70.91
C PRO A 115 16.11 -2.43 69.94
N PRO A 116 17.06 -1.47 70.01
CA PRO A 116 18.14 -1.39 69.04
C PRO A 116 19.02 -2.64 69.09
N LEU A 117 19.07 -3.37 67.97
CA LEU A 117 20.08 -4.41 67.77
C LEU A 117 21.47 -3.74 67.58
N PRO A 118 22.55 -4.37 68.07
CA PRO A 118 23.90 -3.84 67.93
C PRO A 118 24.39 -3.86 66.47
N PRO A 119 25.33 -2.98 66.09
CA PRO A 119 25.80 -2.87 64.72
C PRO A 119 26.61 -4.11 64.31
N GLY A 120 26.06 -4.90 63.39
CA GLY A 120 26.80 -5.93 62.64
C GLY A 120 27.53 -5.33 61.43
N PRO A 121 28.59 -6.00 60.92
CA PRO A 121 29.53 -5.43 59.97
C PRO A 121 28.94 -5.26 58.56
N PRO A 122 29.49 -4.34 57.73
CA PRO A 122 28.94 -4.00 56.43
C PRO A 122 29.29 -5.06 55.39
N GLY A 123 28.28 -5.69 54.80
CA GLY A 123 28.46 -6.52 53.60
C GLY A 123 27.24 -7.37 53.27
N LEU A 124 26.79 -7.26 52.01
CA LEU A 124 25.74 -8.02 51.31
C LEU A 124 24.34 -7.38 51.32
N ARG A 125 24.12 -6.55 50.29
CA ARG A 125 22.78 -6.21 49.78
C ARG A 125 22.30 -7.37 48.92
N ASP A 126 21.45 -8.21 49.48
CA ASP A 126 20.70 -9.21 48.73
C ASP A 126 19.47 -8.60 48.05
N ALA A 127 19.25 -9.16 46.86
CA ALA A 127 18.13 -9.09 45.95
C ALA A 127 16.77 -8.66 46.55
N ALA A 128 16.14 -7.71 45.87
CA ALA A 128 14.70 -7.50 45.93
C ALA A 128 13.96 -8.82 45.69
N SER A 129 13.36 -9.36 46.74
CA SER A 129 12.45 -10.50 46.67
C SER A 129 11.17 -10.10 45.93
N PRO A 130 10.69 -10.91 44.97
CA PRO A 130 9.43 -10.65 44.26
C PRO A 130 8.26 -11.12 45.13
N GLN A 131 7.93 -10.34 46.16
CA GLN A 131 6.72 -10.56 46.95
C GLN A 131 6.00 -9.23 47.17
N ASN A 132 5.39 -8.68 46.11
CA ASN A 132 4.30 -7.69 46.20
C ASN A 132 3.63 -7.46 44.82
N LEU A 133 3.17 -8.54 44.15
CA LEU A 133 2.28 -8.47 42.99
C LEU A 133 0.98 -9.28 43.21
N ALA A 134 0.48 -9.30 44.44
CA ALA A 134 -0.84 -9.84 44.75
C ALA A 134 -1.92 -8.88 44.22
N GLY A 135 -2.41 -9.12 43.01
CA GLY A 135 -3.56 -8.37 42.46
C GLY A 135 -3.63 -8.28 40.94
N VAL A 136 -2.59 -8.70 40.21
CA VAL A 136 -2.57 -8.62 38.75
C VAL A 136 -2.86 -9.99 38.12
N ARG A 137 -4.02 -10.14 37.46
CA ARG A 137 -4.34 -11.37 36.71
C ARG A 137 -4.55 -11.04 35.22
N PRO A 138 -3.65 -11.48 34.32
CA PRO A 138 -3.88 -11.38 32.89
C PRO A 138 -4.93 -12.40 32.44
N PHE A 139 -5.84 -11.99 31.55
CA PHE A 139 -6.78 -12.89 30.88
C PHE A 139 -6.81 -12.62 29.37
N LEU A 140 -6.96 -13.71 28.62
CA LEU A 140 -7.06 -13.72 27.16
C LEU A 140 -8.51 -13.43 26.74
N PHE A 141 -8.72 -12.56 25.75
CA PHE A 141 -10.07 -12.36 25.20
C PHE A 141 -10.61 -13.61 24.49
N GLY A 142 -11.92 -13.66 24.25
CA GLY A 142 -12.50 -14.63 23.33
C GLY A 142 -11.99 -14.42 21.91
N GLY A 143 -11.82 -15.51 21.15
CA GLY A 143 -11.50 -15.45 19.73
C GLY A 143 -12.67 -14.90 18.89
N PRO A 144 -12.46 -14.66 17.58
CA PRO A 144 -13.52 -14.24 16.67
C PRO A 144 -14.69 -15.23 16.67
N ASN A 145 -15.92 -14.73 16.60
CA ASN A 145 -17.10 -15.57 16.45
C ASN A 145 -17.25 -16.02 14.98
N PRO A 146 -17.13 -17.31 14.65
CA PRO A 146 -17.22 -17.80 13.28
C PRO A 146 -18.61 -17.55 12.64
N ALA A 147 -19.66 -17.35 13.43
CA ALA A 147 -21.00 -17.02 12.92
C ALA A 147 -21.06 -15.62 12.25
N ASN A 148 -20.08 -14.75 12.53
CA ASN A 148 -20.02 -13.40 11.96
C ASN A 148 -19.29 -13.33 10.61
N GLY A 149 -18.95 -14.48 10.02
CA GLY A 149 -18.22 -14.59 8.76
C GLY A 149 -16.72 -14.26 8.90
N ILE A 150 -16.12 -13.74 7.83
CA ILE A 150 -14.68 -13.43 7.76
C ILE A 150 -14.35 -12.36 8.82
N PRO A 151 -13.45 -12.62 9.80
CA PRO A 151 -13.11 -11.63 10.81
C PRO A 151 -12.26 -10.50 10.23
N ILE A 152 -12.54 -9.26 10.65
CA ILE A 152 -11.61 -8.13 10.47
C ILE A 152 -10.91 -7.90 11.79
N LEU A 153 -9.58 -7.99 11.77
CA LEU A 153 -8.74 -7.86 12.94
C LEU A 153 -7.90 -6.58 12.85
N ARG A 154 -7.58 -6.00 14.01
CA ARG A 154 -6.92 -4.70 14.11
C ARG A 154 -5.50 -4.75 13.53
N ARG A 155 -5.12 -3.74 12.73
CA ARG A 155 -3.79 -3.67 12.08
C ARG A 155 -2.64 -3.78 13.08
N SER A 156 -2.74 -3.09 14.21
CA SER A 156 -1.74 -3.12 15.29
C SER A 156 -1.46 -4.52 15.89
N ARG A 157 -2.35 -5.48 15.62
CA ARG A 157 -2.24 -6.87 16.08
C ARG A 157 -1.69 -7.82 15.03
N TYR A 158 -1.49 -7.38 13.79
CA TYR A 158 -0.92 -8.21 12.74
C TYR A 158 0.47 -8.74 13.15
N ARG A 159 0.76 -10.03 12.92
CA ARG A 159 2.06 -10.62 13.29
C ARG A 159 2.67 -11.50 12.21
N TYR A 160 1.89 -12.39 11.59
CA TYR A 160 2.46 -13.35 10.65
C TYR A 160 1.64 -13.45 9.38
N TYR A 161 2.36 -13.54 8.27
CA TYR A 161 1.86 -14.14 7.05
C TYR A 161 2.12 -15.65 7.10
N VAL A 162 1.12 -16.43 6.70
CA VAL A 162 1.16 -17.89 6.67
C VAL A 162 1.28 -18.32 5.21
N ARG A 163 2.48 -18.77 4.81
CA ARG A 163 2.70 -19.34 3.48
C ARG A 163 2.55 -20.85 3.56
N VAL A 164 1.53 -21.41 2.89
CA VAL A 164 1.33 -22.87 2.88
C VAL A 164 2.32 -23.51 1.91
N THR A 165 3.03 -24.53 2.39
CA THR A 165 4.02 -25.29 1.63
C THR A 165 3.54 -26.71 1.32
N THR A 166 2.53 -27.21 2.02
CA THR A 166 1.93 -28.54 1.75
C THR A 166 0.46 -28.57 2.15
N LEU A 167 -0.40 -29.00 1.23
CA LEU A 167 -1.83 -29.20 1.43
C LEU A 167 -2.32 -30.29 0.46
N PRO A 168 -3.30 -31.15 0.81
CA PRO A 168 -3.89 -32.08 -0.16
C PRO A 168 -4.46 -31.35 -1.38
N GLU A 169 -3.93 -31.65 -2.56
CA GLU A 169 -4.30 -30.98 -3.82
C GLU A 169 -5.69 -31.40 -4.30
N PHE A 170 -6.02 -32.69 -4.22
CA PHE A 170 -7.28 -33.23 -4.73
C PHE A 170 -8.12 -33.84 -3.61
N PHE A 171 -7.69 -34.97 -3.07
CA PHE A 171 -8.35 -35.69 -1.98
C PHE A 171 -7.34 -36.24 -0.96
N TYR A 172 -7.83 -36.58 0.22
CA TYR A 172 -7.07 -37.31 1.24
C TYR A 172 -7.91 -38.47 1.79
N ARG A 173 -7.23 -39.49 2.31
CA ARG A 173 -7.85 -40.72 2.85
C ARG A 173 -8.05 -40.61 4.35
N GLY A 174 -9.22 -41.04 4.83
CA GLY A 174 -9.53 -41.09 6.26
C GLY A 174 -9.91 -39.73 6.84
N THR A 175 -9.55 -39.47 8.10
CA THR A 175 -9.93 -38.24 8.81
C THR A 175 -8.82 -37.20 8.89
N GLY A 176 -7.58 -37.57 8.58
CA GLY A 176 -6.42 -36.69 8.77
C GLY A 176 -5.74 -36.27 7.47
N PHE A 177 -5.15 -35.08 7.46
CA PHE A 177 -4.27 -34.58 6.41
C PHE A 177 -3.08 -33.79 6.99
N THR A 178 -2.05 -33.58 6.19
CA THR A 178 -0.89 -32.76 6.58
C THR A 178 -1.05 -31.35 6.03
N LEU A 179 -0.87 -30.35 6.90
CA LEU A 179 -0.72 -28.95 6.55
C LEU A 179 0.72 -28.52 6.86
N GLY A 180 1.52 -28.27 5.82
CA GLY A 180 2.85 -27.68 5.93
C GLY A 180 2.77 -26.18 5.68
N PHE A 181 3.45 -25.37 6.49
CA PHE A 181 3.43 -23.92 6.35
C PHE A 181 4.66 -23.25 6.95
N GLU A 182 4.94 -22.05 6.45
CA GLU A 182 5.95 -21.13 6.98
C GLU A 182 5.25 -19.96 7.68
N LEU A 183 5.82 -19.53 8.81
CA LEU A 183 5.44 -18.32 9.50
C LEU A 183 6.44 -17.21 9.18
N TRP A 184 5.97 -16.25 8.39
CA TRP A 184 6.72 -15.05 8.05
C TRP A 184 6.29 -13.93 8.98
N ARG A 185 7.17 -13.56 9.92
CA ARG A 185 6.92 -12.50 10.90
C ARG A 185 7.01 -11.15 10.24
N PHE A 186 6.01 -10.31 10.45
CA PHE A 186 6.02 -8.92 10.02
C PHE A 186 6.90 -8.08 10.93
N THR A 187 7.82 -7.34 10.33
CA THR A 187 8.70 -6.37 10.98
C THR A 187 8.52 -4.99 10.35
N ALA A 188 8.49 -3.96 11.19
CA ALA A 188 8.26 -2.60 10.71
C ALA A 188 9.46 -2.10 9.88
N PRO A 189 9.24 -1.21 8.88
CA PRO A 189 7.93 -0.71 8.45
C PRO A 189 7.18 -1.66 7.51
N ASN A 190 7.88 -2.44 6.66
CA ASN A 190 7.30 -3.35 5.66
C ASN A 190 8.20 -4.57 5.37
N SER A 191 8.94 -5.06 6.36
CA SER A 191 9.87 -6.19 6.18
C SER A 191 9.32 -7.48 6.75
N TRP A 192 9.91 -8.60 6.34
CA TRP A 192 9.50 -9.92 6.78
C TRP A 192 10.71 -10.76 7.18
N ALA A 193 10.53 -11.58 8.21
CA ALA A 193 11.52 -12.57 8.60
C ALA A 193 10.86 -13.94 8.68
N LEU A 194 11.44 -14.94 8.01
CA LEU A 194 11.03 -16.32 8.21
C LEU A 194 11.33 -16.71 9.65
N GLU A 195 10.30 -16.89 10.47
CA GLU A 195 10.45 -17.25 11.88
C GLU A 195 10.52 -18.76 12.05
N SER A 196 9.72 -19.52 11.29
CA SER A 196 9.66 -20.98 11.41
C SER A 196 9.02 -21.65 10.19
N THR A 197 9.51 -22.85 9.88
CA THR A 197 8.84 -23.82 8.99
C THR A 197 8.22 -24.93 9.84
N LEU A 198 6.92 -25.12 9.70
CA LEU A 198 6.09 -25.92 10.58
C LEU A 198 5.21 -26.90 9.79
N SER A 199 4.78 -27.96 10.47
CA SER A 199 3.80 -28.90 9.93
C SER A 199 2.79 -29.31 10.99
N ALA A 200 1.54 -29.54 10.59
CA ALA A 200 0.50 -30.04 11.47
C ALA A 200 -0.22 -31.21 10.81
N ARG A 201 -0.42 -32.30 11.57
CA ARG A 201 -1.32 -33.38 11.16
C ARG A 201 -2.72 -33.02 11.63
N MET A 202 -3.49 -32.41 10.72
CA MET A 202 -4.84 -31.94 10.97
C MET A 202 -5.82 -33.11 10.94
N ILE A 203 -6.61 -33.27 12.00
CA ILE A 203 -7.65 -34.30 12.12
C ILE A 203 -9.00 -33.63 12.01
N ARG A 204 -9.77 -33.99 10.99
CA ARG A 204 -11.13 -33.51 10.77
C ARG A 204 -12.07 -34.05 11.85
N MET A 205 -12.90 -33.18 12.39
CA MET A 205 -13.88 -33.50 13.42
C MET A 205 -15.10 -32.58 13.36
N ALA A 206 -16.09 -32.79 14.22
CA ALA A 206 -17.25 -31.92 14.30
C ALA A 206 -16.83 -30.52 14.77
N ALA A 207 -17.31 -29.49 14.07
CA ALA A 207 -17.01 -28.12 14.43
C ALA A 207 -17.68 -27.73 15.76
N PRO A 208 -17.04 -26.86 16.57
CA PRO A 208 -17.71 -26.20 17.68
C PRO A 208 -18.97 -25.45 17.23
N SER A 209 -19.88 -25.19 18.17
CA SER A 209 -21.07 -24.38 17.89
C SER A 209 -20.68 -22.99 17.34
N GLY A 210 -21.42 -22.52 16.34
CA GLY A 210 -21.21 -21.22 15.68
C GLY A 210 -20.52 -21.29 14.32
N TYR A 211 -19.85 -22.39 13.97
CA TYR A 211 -19.27 -22.54 12.63
C TYR A 211 -20.36 -22.80 11.57
N PRO A 212 -20.29 -22.13 10.40
CA PRO A 212 -21.25 -22.33 9.31
C PRO A 212 -21.28 -23.74 8.74
N SER A 213 -20.14 -24.46 8.78
CA SER A 213 -20.05 -25.86 8.34
C SER A 213 -19.64 -26.76 9.51
N PRO A 214 -20.55 -27.57 10.07
CA PRO A 214 -20.25 -28.51 11.16
C PRO A 214 -19.24 -29.60 10.77
N SER A 215 -19.07 -29.88 9.48
CA SER A 215 -18.21 -30.95 8.98
C SER A 215 -16.82 -30.49 8.54
N ASP A 216 -16.63 -29.18 8.31
CA ASP A 216 -15.38 -28.60 7.80
C ASP A 216 -14.61 -27.91 8.93
N TYR A 217 -14.16 -28.72 9.89
CA TYR A 217 -13.33 -28.28 11.00
C TYR A 217 -12.25 -29.33 11.29
N ALA A 218 -11.04 -28.88 11.60
CA ALA A 218 -9.91 -29.75 11.90
C ALA A 218 -8.96 -29.14 12.92
N GLU A 219 -8.33 -30.00 13.71
CA GLU A 219 -7.32 -29.62 14.69
C GLU A 219 -6.08 -30.50 14.59
N GLY A 220 -4.91 -29.96 14.93
CA GLY A 220 -3.67 -30.72 14.94
C GLY A 220 -2.59 -30.11 15.81
N ASP A 221 -1.71 -30.96 16.32
CA ASP A 221 -0.46 -30.53 16.95
C ASP A 221 0.51 -30.04 15.86
N VAL A 222 1.05 -28.85 16.08
CA VAL A 222 2.03 -28.20 15.21
C VAL A 222 3.42 -28.64 15.63
N LYS A 223 4.22 -29.07 14.66
CA LYS A 223 5.58 -29.56 14.85
C LYS A 223 6.58 -28.75 14.03
N ASN A 224 7.77 -28.55 14.59
CA ASN A 224 8.91 -28.02 13.84
C ASN A 224 9.62 -29.11 13.02
N ALA A 225 10.69 -28.74 12.31
CA ALA A 225 11.50 -29.66 11.50
C ALA A 225 12.11 -30.83 12.31
N PHE A 226 12.29 -30.68 13.63
CA PHE A 226 12.78 -31.74 14.52
C PHE A 226 11.67 -32.67 15.03
N GLY A 227 10.42 -32.48 14.60
CA GLY A 227 9.26 -33.27 15.03
C GLY A 227 8.75 -32.93 16.43
N VAL A 228 9.29 -31.89 17.07
CA VAL A 228 8.87 -31.41 18.41
C VAL A 228 7.58 -30.62 18.28
N VAL A 229 6.60 -30.90 19.14
CA VAL A 229 5.34 -30.14 19.20
C VAL A 229 5.60 -28.73 19.73
N THR A 230 5.36 -27.72 18.91
CA THR A 230 5.55 -26.30 19.21
C THR A 230 4.24 -25.55 19.44
N GLY A 231 3.10 -26.20 19.25
CA GLY A 231 1.79 -25.60 19.53
C GLY A 231 0.63 -26.45 19.02
N ARG A 232 -0.56 -25.87 19.02
CA ARG A 232 -1.78 -26.46 18.46
C ARG A 232 -2.40 -25.50 17.46
N LEU A 233 -2.89 -26.04 16.36
CA LEU A 233 -3.59 -25.31 15.31
C LEU A 233 -5.01 -25.85 15.17
N THR A 234 -5.99 -24.95 15.04
CA THR A 234 -7.34 -25.29 14.62
C THR A 234 -7.70 -24.52 13.36
N MET A 235 -8.50 -25.12 12.48
CA MET A 235 -9.07 -24.45 11.33
C MET A 235 -10.54 -24.85 11.13
N GLY A 236 -11.41 -23.88 10.87
CA GLY A 236 -12.82 -24.12 10.55
C GLY A 236 -13.34 -23.25 9.42
N TRP A 237 -14.09 -23.84 8.49
CA TRP A 237 -14.57 -23.16 7.30
C TRP A 237 -15.65 -22.12 7.63
N LEU A 238 -15.57 -20.96 6.99
CA LEU A 238 -16.48 -19.83 7.19
C LEU A 238 -17.39 -19.59 5.97
N THR A 239 -16.79 -19.39 4.81
CA THR A 239 -17.48 -18.87 3.62
C THR A 239 -16.71 -19.22 2.34
N PRO A 240 -17.36 -19.29 1.16
CA PRO A 240 -16.66 -19.48 -0.11
C PRO A 240 -15.75 -18.29 -0.48
N TYR A 241 -15.97 -17.10 0.07
CA TYR A 241 -15.12 -15.93 -0.17
C TYR A 241 -13.79 -16.00 0.59
N TYR A 242 -12.77 -15.32 0.09
CA TYR A 242 -11.43 -15.23 0.69
C TYR A 242 -11.30 -14.05 1.66
N ARG A 243 -11.89 -12.92 1.29
CA ARG A 243 -11.80 -11.63 1.99
C ARG A 243 -13.15 -10.94 1.98
N ARG A 244 -13.31 -9.90 2.80
CA ARG A 244 -14.50 -9.04 2.76
C ARG A 244 -14.14 -7.56 2.82
N CYS A 245 -14.90 -6.73 2.13
CA CYS A 245 -14.74 -5.28 2.14
C CYS A 245 -16.08 -4.57 1.94
N THR A 246 -16.05 -3.25 2.15
CA THR A 246 -17.15 -2.34 1.86
C THR A 246 -16.67 -1.30 0.86
N VAL A 247 -17.45 -1.09 -0.20
CA VAL A 247 -17.24 0.00 -1.16
C VAL A 247 -18.34 1.03 -0.91
N GLU A 248 -17.95 2.18 -0.36
CA GLU A 248 -18.85 3.30 -0.14
C GLU A 248 -18.74 4.30 -1.28
N ILE A 249 -19.86 4.65 -1.88
CA ILE A 249 -19.92 5.50 -3.08
C ILE A 249 -20.70 6.77 -2.77
N ASP A 250 -19.99 7.89 -2.86
CA ASP A 250 -20.49 9.24 -2.75
C ASP A 250 -20.42 9.95 -4.10
N THR A 251 -21.40 10.81 -4.41
CA THR A 251 -21.42 11.58 -5.66
C THR A 251 -21.78 13.05 -5.42
N VAL A 252 -21.23 13.92 -6.25
CA VAL A 252 -21.71 15.30 -6.35
C VAL A 252 -23.00 15.37 -7.17
N SER A 253 -23.78 16.43 -6.99
CA SER A 253 -25.01 16.64 -7.76
C SER A 253 -24.75 16.63 -9.27
N GLY A 254 -25.52 15.82 -10.00
CA GLY A 254 -25.43 15.70 -11.46
C GLY A 254 -24.39 14.70 -11.96
N SER A 255 -23.59 14.09 -11.09
CA SER A 255 -22.70 12.97 -11.42
C SER A 255 -23.40 11.63 -11.23
N GLU A 256 -23.09 10.67 -12.10
CA GLU A 256 -23.56 9.29 -12.01
C GLU A 256 -22.83 8.50 -10.91
N GLN A 257 -23.53 7.56 -10.28
CA GLN A 257 -22.88 6.56 -9.45
C GLN A 257 -22.32 5.42 -10.33
N PRO A 258 -21.04 5.02 -10.18
CA PRO A 258 -20.45 3.92 -10.93
C PRO A 258 -20.91 2.56 -10.37
N THR A 259 -22.16 2.16 -10.60
CA THR A 259 -22.70 0.92 -10.00
C THR A 259 -22.64 -0.30 -10.91
N THR A 260 -22.60 -0.09 -12.23
CA THR A 260 -22.69 -1.15 -13.26
C THR A 260 -22.13 -0.68 -14.59
N ASP A 261 -21.73 -1.63 -15.44
CA ASP A 261 -21.32 -1.39 -16.84
C ASP A 261 -22.48 -1.02 -17.78
N GLY A 262 -23.73 -0.97 -17.27
CA GLY A 262 -24.93 -0.78 -18.09
C GLY A 262 -25.43 -2.05 -18.75
N ALA A 263 -24.83 -3.21 -18.43
CA ALA A 263 -25.25 -4.54 -18.85
C ALA A 263 -25.44 -5.43 -17.61
N SER A 264 -24.69 -6.54 -17.51
CA SER A 264 -24.84 -7.51 -16.42
C SER A 264 -23.78 -7.39 -15.33
N ARG A 265 -22.75 -6.54 -15.50
CA ARG A 265 -21.65 -6.42 -14.54
C ARG A 265 -21.98 -5.37 -13.49
N THR A 266 -21.76 -5.72 -12.23
CA THR A 266 -21.92 -4.88 -11.04
C THR A 266 -20.72 -5.08 -10.12
N TRP A 267 -20.58 -4.24 -9.09
CA TRP A 267 -19.59 -4.45 -8.03
C TRP A 267 -19.68 -5.86 -7.44
N GLN A 268 -20.89 -6.38 -7.22
CA GLN A 268 -21.09 -7.73 -6.68
C GLN A 268 -20.51 -8.78 -7.62
N THR A 269 -20.83 -8.73 -8.93
CA THR A 269 -20.33 -9.74 -9.88
C THR A 269 -18.82 -9.69 -10.05
N VAL A 270 -18.22 -8.49 -10.04
CA VAL A 270 -16.75 -8.32 -10.15
C VAL A 270 -16.06 -8.89 -8.90
N MET A 271 -16.59 -8.58 -7.71
CA MET A 271 -16.02 -9.05 -6.45
C MET A 271 -16.27 -10.55 -6.22
N ASP A 272 -17.39 -11.10 -6.70
CA ASP A 272 -17.67 -12.54 -6.69
C ASP A 272 -16.63 -13.31 -7.53
N GLU A 273 -16.29 -12.80 -8.72
CA GLU A 273 -15.21 -13.37 -9.55
C GLU A 273 -13.85 -13.29 -8.87
N LEU A 274 -13.57 -12.19 -8.16
CA LEU A 274 -12.38 -12.06 -7.34
C LEU A 274 -12.37 -13.02 -6.14
N GLY A 275 -13.54 -13.47 -5.68
CA GLY A 275 -13.72 -14.27 -4.48
C GLY A 275 -13.77 -13.41 -3.22
N TRP A 276 -14.23 -12.17 -3.30
CA TRP A 276 -14.41 -11.26 -2.18
C TRP A 276 -15.88 -11.02 -1.87
N GLN A 277 -16.20 -11.05 -0.57
CA GLN A 277 -17.51 -10.64 -0.09
C GLN A 277 -17.55 -9.11 -0.02
N VAL A 278 -18.26 -8.46 -0.93
CA VAL A 278 -18.42 -7.01 -0.95
C VAL A 278 -19.75 -6.60 -0.32
N ASP A 279 -19.74 -5.50 0.44
CA ASP A 279 -20.92 -4.70 0.76
C ASP A 279 -20.83 -3.38 -0.02
N VAL A 280 -21.85 -3.05 -0.80
CA VAL A 280 -21.87 -1.82 -1.61
C VAL A 280 -22.81 -0.83 -0.97
N LYS A 281 -22.24 0.27 -0.47
CA LYS A 281 -22.99 1.33 0.20
C LYS A 281 -23.09 2.55 -0.69
N LEU A 282 -24.25 2.73 -1.31
CA LEU A 282 -24.60 3.99 -1.98
C LEU A 282 -24.96 5.01 -0.89
N SER A 283 -24.09 5.99 -0.67
CA SER A 283 -24.18 6.89 0.47
C SER A 283 -24.74 8.26 0.05
N ASP A 284 -23.96 9.33 0.08
CA ASP A 284 -24.42 10.68 -0.25
C ASP A 284 -24.37 10.94 -1.76
N THR A 285 -25.50 11.34 -2.34
CA THR A 285 -25.60 11.67 -3.77
C THR A 285 -25.50 13.16 -4.07
N ASN A 286 -25.27 13.98 -3.04
CA ASN A 286 -25.21 15.43 -3.14
C ASN A 286 -24.04 15.99 -2.32
N VAL A 287 -22.86 15.40 -2.49
CA VAL A 287 -21.63 15.94 -1.90
C VAL A 287 -21.42 17.37 -2.37
N ALA A 288 -21.23 18.28 -1.42
CA ALA A 288 -21.05 19.70 -1.71
C ALA A 288 -19.78 19.94 -2.53
N GLU A 289 -19.95 20.58 -3.69
CA GLU A 289 -18.85 21.00 -4.56
C GLU A 289 -18.17 22.27 -4.00
N PRO A 290 -16.91 22.20 -3.55
CA PRO A 290 -16.28 23.30 -2.83
C PRO A 290 -15.92 24.48 -3.74
N SER A 291 -15.64 24.21 -5.01
CA SER A 291 -15.04 25.17 -5.95
C SER A 291 -15.61 25.13 -7.38
N GLY A 292 -16.78 24.50 -7.57
CA GLY A 292 -17.46 24.35 -8.86
C GLY A 292 -17.31 22.95 -9.47
N ASP A 293 -17.43 22.84 -10.80
CA ASP A 293 -17.50 21.57 -11.53
C ASP A 293 -16.17 20.78 -11.58
N SER A 294 -15.10 21.25 -10.96
CA SER A 294 -13.81 20.54 -10.96
C SER A 294 -13.20 20.53 -9.57
N TRP A 295 -12.53 19.44 -9.24
CA TRP A 295 -11.96 19.17 -7.93
C TRP A 295 -10.44 19.02 -8.01
N SER A 296 -9.74 19.68 -7.10
CA SER A 296 -8.33 19.44 -6.85
C SER A 296 -8.11 18.22 -5.95
N ASP A 297 -6.94 17.58 -6.02
CA ASP A 297 -6.53 16.48 -5.14
C ASP A 297 -6.71 16.85 -3.65
N ALA A 298 -6.43 18.12 -3.31
CA ALA A 298 -6.58 18.65 -1.96
C ALA A 298 -8.05 18.71 -1.51
N GLU A 299 -8.96 19.09 -2.39
CA GLU A 299 -10.40 19.13 -2.08
C GLU A 299 -10.99 17.72 -1.95
N MET A 300 -10.56 16.78 -2.80
CA MET A 300 -10.96 15.38 -2.70
C MET A 300 -10.49 14.76 -1.39
N HIS A 301 -9.21 14.96 -1.05
CA HIS A 301 -8.65 14.54 0.22
C HIS A 301 -9.44 15.16 1.38
N ALA A 302 -9.70 16.47 1.36
CA ALA A 302 -10.48 17.15 2.40
C ALA A 302 -11.91 16.59 2.56
N ALA A 303 -12.58 16.26 1.46
CA ALA A 303 -13.90 15.63 1.49
C ALA A 303 -13.86 14.23 2.10
N MET A 304 -12.84 13.43 1.77
CA MET A 304 -12.61 12.12 2.41
C MET A 304 -12.35 12.28 3.91
N LEU A 305 -11.51 13.23 4.34
CA LEU A 305 -11.27 13.52 5.76
C LEU A 305 -12.54 13.89 6.53
N ALA A 306 -13.44 14.66 5.91
CA ALA A 306 -14.67 15.10 6.55
C ALA A 306 -15.71 13.97 6.69
N ARG A 307 -15.59 12.92 5.88
CA ARG A 307 -16.54 11.81 5.80
C ARG A 307 -16.04 10.55 6.51
N ARG A 308 -14.74 10.44 6.77
CA ARG A 308 -14.14 9.28 7.42
C ARG A 308 -14.47 9.18 8.91
N ASP A 309 -14.70 7.96 9.38
CA ASP A 309 -14.50 7.59 10.79
C ASP A 309 -13.21 6.76 10.89
N ALA A 310 -12.18 7.33 11.52
CA ALA A 310 -10.87 6.70 11.67
C ALA A 310 -10.90 5.35 12.42
N THR A 311 -12.00 5.05 13.13
CA THR A 311 -12.16 3.78 13.87
C THR A 311 -12.69 2.62 13.03
N SER A 312 -13.17 2.87 11.79
CA SER A 312 -13.80 1.83 10.97
C SER A 312 -12.80 0.80 10.44
N LEU A 313 -11.59 1.20 10.03
CA LEU A 313 -10.69 0.31 9.28
C LEU A 313 -10.16 -0.89 10.06
N ASP A 314 -10.15 -0.82 11.38
CA ASP A 314 -9.79 -1.92 12.27
C ASP A 314 -10.95 -2.89 12.56
N SER A 315 -12.15 -2.57 12.07
CA SER A 315 -13.39 -3.37 12.14
C SER A 315 -13.97 -3.73 10.77
N GLU A 316 -13.62 -3.01 9.70
CA GLU A 316 -14.16 -3.14 8.35
C GLU A 316 -13.12 -2.66 7.32
N TRP A 317 -12.89 -3.38 6.24
CA TRP A 317 -12.06 -2.86 5.14
C TRP A 317 -12.95 -2.00 4.24
N ARG A 318 -12.97 -0.69 4.48
CA ARG A 318 -13.81 0.24 3.73
C ARG A 318 -12.97 1.04 2.74
N TYR A 319 -13.40 1.05 1.49
CA TYR A 319 -12.88 1.90 0.42
C TYR A 319 -13.93 2.93 0.04
N HIS A 320 -13.50 4.18 -0.14
CA HIS A 320 -14.36 5.32 -0.46
C HIS A 320 -14.19 5.72 -1.92
N VAL A 321 -15.31 5.87 -2.63
CA VAL A 321 -15.36 6.34 -4.01
C VAL A 321 -16.07 7.68 -4.03
N LEU A 322 -15.36 8.72 -4.46
CA LEU A 322 -15.94 10.05 -4.69
C LEU A 322 -16.11 10.30 -6.18
N ALA A 323 -17.34 10.24 -6.67
CA ALA A 323 -17.67 10.55 -8.05
C ALA A 323 -17.95 12.05 -8.21
N VAL A 324 -17.06 12.74 -8.91
CA VAL A 324 -17.12 14.19 -9.14
C VAL A 324 -17.39 14.50 -10.61
N LYS A 325 -17.62 15.77 -10.93
CA LYS A 325 -17.75 16.18 -12.32
C LYS A 325 -16.41 16.08 -13.05
N ASN A 326 -15.40 16.85 -12.63
CA ASN A 326 -14.06 16.84 -13.20
C ASN A 326 -12.98 16.81 -12.11
N ILE A 327 -11.78 16.37 -12.48
CA ILE A 327 -10.60 16.31 -11.61
C ILE A 327 -9.52 17.17 -12.26
N ASP A 328 -8.87 18.05 -11.50
CA ASP A 328 -7.88 18.99 -12.05
C ASP A 328 -6.59 18.29 -12.51
N SER A 329 -6.27 17.13 -11.94
CA SER A 329 -4.98 16.45 -12.09
C SER A 329 -4.99 15.29 -13.07
N THR A 330 -6.16 14.79 -13.46
CA THR A 330 -6.34 13.65 -14.37
C THR A 330 -7.71 13.73 -15.05
N PRO A 331 -7.85 13.25 -16.29
CA PRO A 331 -9.13 13.25 -16.98
C PRO A 331 -10.18 12.28 -16.38
N ARG A 332 -9.79 11.18 -15.72
CA ARG A 332 -10.69 10.04 -15.48
C ARG A 332 -10.75 9.58 -14.02
N GLY A 333 -9.62 9.21 -13.42
CA GLY A 333 -9.59 8.59 -12.09
C GLY A 333 -8.26 8.76 -11.35
N ILE A 334 -8.34 8.83 -10.03
CA ILE A 334 -7.22 9.10 -9.13
C ILE A 334 -7.38 8.38 -7.79
N MET A 335 -6.27 7.93 -7.20
CA MET A 335 -6.18 7.61 -5.78
C MET A 335 -5.45 8.76 -5.07
N TYR A 336 -6.19 9.54 -4.29
CA TYR A 336 -5.70 10.80 -3.71
C TYR A 336 -5.09 10.66 -2.31
N ASP A 337 -4.87 9.43 -1.81
CA ASP A 337 -4.37 9.13 -0.47
C ASP A 337 -3.37 7.96 -0.40
N ALA A 338 -2.41 7.90 -1.33
CA ALA A 338 -1.55 6.73 -1.57
C ALA A 338 -0.60 6.36 -0.40
N ALA A 339 -0.15 7.34 0.38
CA ALA A 339 0.99 7.15 1.31
C ALA A 339 0.68 7.34 2.80
N GLY A 340 -0.54 7.73 3.17
CA GLY A 340 -0.89 7.95 4.59
C GLY A 340 0.06 8.92 5.27
N THR A 341 0.38 10.03 4.61
CA THR A 341 1.29 11.07 5.13
C THR A 341 0.55 12.19 5.85
N ASP A 342 -0.77 12.05 6.02
CA ASP A 342 -1.64 12.93 6.80
C ASP A 342 -1.59 12.63 8.30
N SER A 343 -2.28 13.45 9.07
CA SER A 343 -2.36 13.37 10.52
C SER A 343 -2.92 12.05 11.09
N ASN A 344 -3.65 11.22 10.32
CA ASN A 344 -4.08 9.89 10.79
C ASN A 344 -3.13 8.76 10.36
N ASN A 345 -2.22 9.02 9.42
CA ASN A 345 -1.24 8.09 8.89
C ASN A 345 -1.86 6.82 8.26
N VAL A 346 -2.97 6.99 7.54
CA VAL A 346 -3.74 5.89 6.92
C VAL A 346 -3.71 6.02 5.39
N PRO A 347 -3.02 5.10 4.67
CA PRO A 347 -2.99 5.11 3.20
C PRO A 347 -4.16 4.34 2.56
N ARG A 348 -4.46 4.63 1.29
CA ARG A 348 -5.30 3.83 0.37
C ARG A 348 -6.75 3.64 0.82
N GLU A 349 -7.37 4.68 1.36
CA GLU A 349 -8.79 4.68 1.75
C GLU A 349 -9.71 5.17 0.63
N GLY A 350 -9.22 6.03 -0.27
CA GLY A 350 -10.07 6.88 -1.11
C GLY A 350 -9.62 7.00 -2.56
N ILE A 351 -10.59 6.84 -3.46
CA ILE A 351 -10.44 7.10 -4.88
C ILE A 351 -11.42 8.18 -5.35
N GLY A 352 -11.09 8.84 -6.45
CA GLY A 352 -11.92 9.83 -7.13
C GLY A 352 -12.10 9.46 -8.59
N ILE A 353 -13.31 9.67 -9.13
CA ILE A 353 -13.61 9.45 -10.56
C ILE A 353 -14.35 10.65 -11.17
N ALA A 354 -14.03 10.98 -12.42
CA ALA A 354 -14.60 12.09 -13.17
C ALA A 354 -15.76 11.61 -14.04
N SER A 355 -16.96 12.14 -13.86
CA SER A 355 -18.12 11.77 -14.70
C SER A 355 -18.37 12.73 -15.87
N HIS A 356 -17.77 13.92 -15.89
CA HIS A 356 -18.02 14.96 -16.89
C HIS A 356 -16.89 15.15 -17.92
N TRP A 357 -15.80 14.38 -17.80
CA TRP A 357 -14.81 14.32 -18.87
C TRP A 357 -15.46 13.91 -20.20
N THR A 358 -15.07 14.57 -21.28
CA THR A 358 -15.55 14.22 -22.63
C THR A 358 -14.58 13.24 -23.25
N ILE A 359 -15.09 12.08 -23.63
CA ILE A 359 -14.30 11.00 -24.24
C ILE A 359 -13.73 11.49 -25.56
N ASP A 360 -12.45 11.20 -25.81
CA ASP A 360 -11.80 11.53 -27.08
C ASP A 360 -12.63 11.00 -28.27
N PRO A 361 -12.92 11.83 -29.29
CA PRO A 361 -13.73 11.42 -30.44
C PRO A 361 -13.21 10.17 -31.18
N SER A 362 -11.94 9.82 -31.04
CA SER A 362 -11.34 8.63 -31.63
C SER A 362 -11.63 7.33 -30.88
N TRP A 363 -12.17 7.39 -29.65
CA TRP A 363 -12.37 6.22 -28.79
C TRP A 363 -13.66 5.45 -29.12
N GLY A 364 -13.62 4.71 -30.22
CA GLY A 364 -14.62 3.73 -30.59
C GLY A 364 -16.05 4.29 -30.63
N THR A 365 -17.01 3.54 -30.09
CA THR A 365 -18.45 3.87 -30.17
C THR A 365 -18.91 4.89 -29.13
N VAL A 366 -18.07 5.18 -28.14
CA VAL A 366 -18.34 6.14 -27.06
C VAL A 366 -17.61 7.47 -27.24
N GLY A 367 -16.86 7.64 -28.32
CA GLY A 367 -16.14 8.87 -28.63
C GLY A 367 -17.07 10.10 -28.63
N GLY A 368 -16.62 11.17 -27.97
CA GLY A 368 -17.39 12.42 -27.82
C GLY A 368 -18.52 12.36 -26.78
N GLN A 369 -18.79 11.20 -26.16
CA GLN A 369 -19.76 11.13 -25.07
C GLN A 369 -19.17 11.66 -23.76
N ARG A 370 -20.05 12.08 -22.85
CA ARG A 370 -19.67 12.40 -21.47
C ARG A 370 -19.37 11.09 -20.72
N PHE A 371 -18.25 11.01 -20.01
CA PHE A 371 -17.74 9.75 -19.47
C PHE A 371 -18.75 9.01 -18.59
N GLY A 372 -19.41 9.69 -17.65
CA GLY A 372 -20.44 9.11 -16.78
C GLY A 372 -21.66 8.55 -17.51
N THR A 373 -21.91 8.99 -18.75
CA THR A 373 -23.00 8.44 -19.59
C THR A 373 -22.58 7.19 -20.37
N ALA A 374 -21.27 6.96 -20.52
CA ALA A 374 -20.72 5.73 -21.06
C ALA A 374 -20.49 4.74 -19.90
N ALA A 375 -21.56 4.05 -19.48
CA ALA A 375 -21.59 3.21 -18.28
C ALA A 375 -20.44 2.19 -18.19
N ALA A 376 -20.14 1.50 -19.30
CA ALA A 376 -19.07 0.49 -19.36
C ALA A 376 -17.68 1.04 -18.99
N PRO A 377 -17.10 2.00 -19.73
CA PRO A 377 -15.79 2.53 -19.37
C PRO A 377 -15.80 3.28 -18.03
N TYR A 378 -16.91 3.95 -17.67
CA TYR A 378 -17.02 4.65 -16.39
C TYR A 378 -16.95 3.70 -15.18
N PHE A 379 -17.74 2.61 -15.21
CA PHE A 379 -17.72 1.60 -14.16
C PHE A 379 -16.38 0.84 -14.11
N ARG A 380 -15.80 0.52 -15.27
CA ARG A 380 -14.46 -0.10 -15.35
C ARG A 380 -13.40 0.78 -14.69
N THR A 381 -13.40 2.10 -14.93
CA THR A 381 -12.47 3.01 -14.25
C THR A 381 -12.67 2.99 -12.74
N ALA A 382 -13.91 2.97 -12.23
CA ALA A 382 -14.11 2.86 -10.78
C ALA A 382 -13.53 1.55 -10.19
N VAL A 383 -13.69 0.42 -10.89
CA VAL A 383 -13.10 -0.88 -10.49
C VAL A 383 -11.57 -0.85 -10.54
N HIS A 384 -11.01 -0.21 -11.58
CA HIS A 384 -9.58 0.02 -11.75
C HIS A 384 -8.98 0.82 -10.60
N GLU A 385 -9.57 1.97 -10.27
CA GLU A 385 -9.14 2.82 -9.17
C GLU A 385 -9.19 2.08 -7.82
N ILE A 386 -10.24 1.28 -7.57
CA ILE A 386 -10.28 0.41 -6.38
C ILE A 386 -9.15 -0.62 -6.40
N GLY A 387 -8.74 -1.11 -7.57
CA GLY A 387 -7.55 -1.95 -7.72
C GLY A 387 -6.29 -1.27 -7.17
N HIS A 388 -6.07 0.01 -7.46
CA HIS A 388 -4.96 0.79 -6.88
C HIS A 388 -5.10 0.92 -5.36
N ALA A 389 -6.29 1.20 -4.85
CA ALA A 389 -6.55 1.22 -3.41
C ALA A 389 -6.30 -0.15 -2.74
N MET A 390 -6.53 -1.25 -3.47
CA MET A 390 -6.17 -2.62 -3.06
C MET A 390 -4.68 -2.95 -3.23
N GLY A 391 -3.86 -2.01 -3.71
CA GLY A 391 -2.40 -2.15 -3.83
C GLY A 391 -1.92 -2.70 -5.17
N LEU A 392 -2.77 -2.78 -6.19
CA LEU A 392 -2.38 -3.19 -7.54
C LEU A 392 -1.76 -2.03 -8.32
N VAL A 393 -0.76 -2.33 -9.13
CA VAL A 393 -0.21 -1.42 -10.14
C VAL A 393 -0.87 -1.67 -11.49
N HIS A 394 -0.64 -0.77 -12.45
CA HIS A 394 -1.03 -1.04 -13.82
C HIS A 394 -0.45 -2.35 -14.32
N ASN A 395 -1.19 -3.03 -15.20
CA ASN A 395 -0.66 -4.11 -16.01
C ASN A 395 -0.93 -3.77 -17.47
N PHE A 396 -0.02 -4.16 -18.36
CA PHE A 396 -0.16 -3.96 -19.80
C PHE A 396 -0.13 -5.27 -20.58
N ALA A 397 -0.24 -6.39 -19.87
CA ALA A 397 -0.24 -7.73 -20.44
C ALA A 397 -1.59 -8.10 -21.08
N ASP A 398 -2.68 -7.48 -20.61
CA ASP A 398 -4.02 -7.65 -21.18
C ASP A 398 -4.81 -6.33 -21.25
N HIS A 399 -6.08 -6.39 -21.66
CA HIS A 399 -7.00 -5.25 -21.68
C HIS A 399 -7.97 -5.29 -20.49
N GLY A 400 -7.50 -5.83 -19.36
CA GLY A 400 -8.24 -6.06 -18.12
C GLY A 400 -8.43 -4.82 -17.24
N PHE A 401 -8.88 -5.05 -16.01
CA PHE A 401 -9.17 -3.96 -15.07
C PHE A 401 -7.96 -3.08 -14.71
N MET A 402 -6.72 -3.56 -14.78
CA MET A 402 -5.54 -2.75 -14.45
C MET A 402 -4.82 -2.16 -15.68
N CYS A 403 -5.34 -2.37 -16.89
CA CYS A 403 -4.81 -1.75 -18.11
C CYS A 403 -5.51 -0.43 -18.40
N THR A 404 -4.78 0.67 -18.58
CA THR A 404 -5.35 2.02 -18.67
C THR A 404 -6.33 2.19 -19.84
N SER A 405 -7.36 3.02 -19.65
CA SER A 405 -8.47 3.15 -20.62
C SER A 405 -8.01 3.62 -22.01
N ASP A 406 -6.96 4.44 -22.07
CA ASP A 406 -6.35 4.91 -23.32
C ASP A 406 -5.66 3.80 -24.11
N VAL A 407 -4.97 2.88 -23.42
CA VAL A 407 -4.35 1.71 -24.06
C VAL A 407 -5.42 0.76 -24.60
N ILE A 408 -6.47 0.49 -23.82
CA ILE A 408 -7.60 -0.32 -24.28
C ILE A 408 -8.29 0.35 -25.47
N ALA A 409 -8.53 1.66 -25.42
CA ALA A 409 -9.17 2.39 -26.51
C ALA A 409 -8.32 2.36 -27.80
N ALA A 410 -7.00 2.56 -27.68
CA ALA A 410 -6.06 2.50 -28.80
C ALA A 410 -5.97 1.10 -29.43
N ALA A 411 -6.18 0.03 -28.64
CA ALA A 411 -6.22 -1.35 -29.13
C ALA A 411 -7.57 -1.73 -29.79
N GLY A 412 -8.55 -0.82 -29.83
CA GLY A 412 -9.84 -1.05 -30.47
C GLY A 412 -9.71 -1.32 -31.96
N THR A 413 -10.53 -2.23 -32.48
CA THR A 413 -10.61 -2.56 -33.91
C THR A 413 -12.02 -2.33 -34.45
N PRO A 414 -12.23 -2.25 -35.77
CA PRO A 414 -13.60 -2.13 -36.31
C PRO A 414 -14.52 -3.30 -35.92
N SER A 415 -13.98 -4.50 -35.70
CA SER A 415 -14.74 -5.68 -35.27
C SER A 415 -14.94 -5.77 -33.76
N SER A 416 -14.09 -5.10 -32.97
CA SER A 416 -14.20 -4.99 -31.52
C SER A 416 -13.75 -3.58 -31.09
N PRO A 417 -14.62 -2.57 -31.27
CA PRO A 417 -14.29 -1.19 -30.94
C PRO A 417 -14.41 -0.95 -29.44
N PHE A 418 -13.75 0.08 -28.90
CA PHE A 418 -13.98 0.51 -27.53
C PHE A 418 -15.44 0.96 -27.33
N PRO A 419 -16.13 0.58 -26.23
CA PRO A 419 -15.65 -0.17 -25.06
C PRO A 419 -15.88 -1.70 -25.15
N ALA A 420 -16.27 -2.24 -26.31
CA ALA A 420 -16.55 -3.67 -26.48
C ALA A 420 -15.29 -4.56 -26.38
N ASN A 421 -14.09 -3.99 -26.51
CA ASN A 421 -12.82 -4.69 -26.33
C ASN A 421 -12.29 -4.66 -24.88
N ILE A 422 -13.05 -4.13 -23.92
CA ILE A 422 -12.71 -4.22 -22.49
C ILE A 422 -12.78 -5.68 -22.05
N GLN A 423 -11.70 -6.18 -21.43
CA GLN A 423 -11.70 -7.46 -20.74
C GLN A 423 -12.19 -7.26 -19.29
N TRP A 424 -13.32 -7.86 -18.95
CA TRP A 424 -13.96 -7.71 -17.64
C TRP A 424 -13.38 -8.67 -16.60
N SER A 425 -12.06 -8.65 -16.40
CA SER A 425 -11.37 -9.43 -15.38
C SER A 425 -10.07 -8.76 -14.92
N TYR A 426 -9.61 -9.13 -13.74
CA TYR A 426 -8.22 -8.89 -13.33
C TYR A 426 -7.30 -9.89 -14.05
N HIS A 427 -6.07 -9.47 -14.35
CA HIS A 427 -5.02 -10.37 -14.84
C HIS A 427 -4.73 -11.46 -13.79
N THR A 428 -4.21 -12.62 -14.19
CA THR A 428 -3.97 -13.77 -13.30
C THR A 428 -3.05 -13.42 -12.14
N ASP A 429 -2.04 -12.58 -12.37
CA ASP A 429 -1.13 -12.13 -11.31
C ASP A 429 -1.82 -11.18 -10.33
N ASN A 430 -2.66 -10.26 -10.83
CA ASN A 430 -3.47 -9.41 -9.97
C ASN A 430 -4.44 -10.24 -9.10
N LEU A 431 -5.06 -11.29 -9.64
CA LEU A 431 -5.90 -12.21 -8.87
C LEU A 431 -5.12 -12.90 -7.76
N LYS A 432 -3.94 -13.43 -8.07
CA LYS A 432 -3.04 -14.05 -7.10
C LYS A 432 -2.64 -13.06 -6.01
N GLN A 433 -2.32 -11.81 -6.36
CA GLN A 433 -2.01 -10.76 -5.40
C GLN A 433 -3.20 -10.51 -4.45
N LEU A 434 -4.36 -10.18 -4.99
CA LEU A 434 -5.55 -9.87 -4.18
C LEU A 434 -6.05 -11.04 -3.31
N ARG A 435 -5.86 -12.29 -3.76
CA ARG A 435 -6.27 -13.50 -3.02
C ARG A 435 -5.24 -13.95 -2.00
N HIS A 436 -3.95 -13.88 -2.34
CA HIS A 436 -2.91 -14.58 -1.58
C HIS A 436 -1.88 -13.69 -0.91
N TYR A 437 -1.76 -12.41 -1.27
CA TYR A 437 -0.84 -11.52 -0.56
C TYR A 437 -1.28 -11.29 0.89
N PRO A 438 -0.32 -10.97 1.78
CA PRO A 438 -0.61 -10.60 3.17
C PRO A 438 -1.67 -9.49 3.26
N ASP A 439 -2.49 -9.54 4.31
CA ASP A 439 -3.49 -8.51 4.61
C ASP A 439 -2.91 -7.08 4.51
N PRO A 440 -1.72 -6.77 5.07
CA PRO A 440 -1.16 -5.42 5.03
C PRO A 440 -0.97 -4.86 3.61
N PHE A 441 -0.68 -5.70 2.62
CA PHE A 441 -0.45 -5.26 1.24
C PHE A 441 -1.74 -4.88 0.53
N VAL A 442 -2.85 -5.50 0.93
CA VAL A 442 -4.11 -5.41 0.19
C VAL A 442 -5.12 -4.51 0.89
N ARG A 443 -5.21 -4.58 2.22
CA ARG A 443 -6.21 -3.83 2.99
C ARG A 443 -5.94 -2.32 3.01
N PRO A 444 -6.97 -1.47 3.12
CA PRO A 444 -6.78 -0.04 3.32
C PRO A 444 -6.12 0.21 4.68
N GLY A 445 -5.29 1.25 4.73
CA GLY A 445 -4.70 1.76 5.95
C GLY A 445 -3.51 0.99 6.52
N ALA A 446 -2.98 -0.01 5.82
CA ALA A 446 -1.84 -0.78 6.31
C ALA A 446 -0.51 -0.27 5.72
N VAL A 447 -0.07 -0.81 4.59
CA VAL A 447 1.14 -0.31 3.92
C VAL A 447 0.76 0.75 2.88
N ALA A 448 1.68 1.68 2.61
CA ALA A 448 1.51 2.64 1.53
C ALA A 448 1.49 1.94 0.15
N PHE A 449 0.94 2.61 -0.86
CA PHE A 449 0.92 2.09 -2.23
C PHE A 449 2.32 1.70 -2.73
N GLY A 450 2.42 0.61 -3.51
CA GLY A 450 3.69 0.00 -3.92
C GLY A 450 4.49 -0.66 -2.79
N GLY A 451 3.93 -0.75 -1.57
CA GLY A 451 4.61 -1.36 -0.42
C GLY A 451 4.93 -2.85 -0.59
N ALA A 452 4.16 -3.56 -1.42
CA ALA A 452 4.38 -4.99 -1.67
C ALA A 452 5.67 -5.26 -2.48
N SER A 453 5.93 -4.43 -3.50
CA SER A 453 7.07 -4.58 -4.42
C SER A 453 8.43 -4.28 -3.78
N THR A 454 8.45 -3.63 -2.61
CA THR A 454 9.70 -3.19 -1.95
C THR A 454 10.04 -4.03 -0.70
N THR A 455 9.46 -5.23 -0.59
CA THR A 455 9.64 -6.07 0.60
C THR A 455 10.84 -7.01 0.48
N ALA A 456 11.60 -7.11 1.58
CA ALA A 456 12.76 -7.98 1.68
C ALA A 456 12.62 -8.99 2.84
N PRO A 457 12.83 -10.30 2.61
CA PRO A 457 12.86 -10.94 1.28
C PRO A 457 11.46 -10.92 0.67
N THR A 458 11.34 -11.17 -0.64
CA THR A 458 10.02 -11.36 -1.22
C THR A 458 9.39 -12.65 -0.69
N ILE A 459 8.27 -12.52 0.02
CA ILE A 459 7.59 -13.63 0.71
C ILE A 459 6.44 -14.26 -0.10
N THR A 460 6.04 -13.59 -1.16
CA THR A 460 5.10 -14.05 -2.18
C THR A 460 5.88 -14.17 -3.49
N PRO A 461 5.58 -15.11 -4.39
CA PRO A 461 6.38 -15.24 -5.60
C PRO A 461 6.31 -13.92 -6.39
N THR A 462 7.46 -13.25 -6.55
CA THR A 462 7.61 -12.01 -7.31
C THR A 462 7.89 -12.31 -8.77
N ASP A 463 7.27 -11.49 -9.60
CA ASP A 463 7.77 -11.10 -10.90
C ASP A 463 9.28 -10.79 -10.79
N LEU A 464 10.08 -11.39 -11.67
CA LEU A 464 11.52 -11.19 -11.68
C LEU A 464 11.79 -9.72 -12.02
N GLU A 465 12.50 -9.00 -11.15
CA GLU A 465 13.06 -7.69 -11.48
C GLU A 465 14.32 -7.88 -12.32
N VAL A 466 14.44 -7.10 -13.40
CA VAL A 466 15.61 -7.11 -14.27
C VAL A 466 16.15 -5.70 -14.44
N GLU A 467 17.46 -5.57 -14.24
CA GLU A 467 18.21 -4.35 -14.55
C GLU A 467 18.23 -4.13 -16.07
N VAL A 468 17.86 -2.94 -16.52
CA VAL A 468 17.80 -2.63 -17.95
C VAL A 468 19.17 -2.18 -18.45
N GLU A 469 19.87 -3.08 -19.15
CA GLU A 469 21.18 -2.76 -19.74
C GLU A 469 21.08 -1.58 -20.71
N GLY A 470 21.95 -0.57 -20.51
CA GLY A 470 22.02 0.62 -21.36
C GLY A 470 21.11 1.77 -20.96
N LEU A 471 20.30 1.64 -19.90
CA LEU A 471 19.53 2.74 -19.32
C LEU A 471 20.18 3.24 -18.02
N ALA A 472 20.24 4.56 -17.82
CA ALA A 472 20.84 5.14 -16.62
C ALA A 472 19.92 6.18 -15.99
N LEU A 473 19.77 6.12 -14.66
CA LEU A 473 19.11 7.14 -13.86
C LEU A 473 20.15 8.04 -13.19
N VAL A 474 20.24 9.29 -13.62
CA VAL A 474 21.11 10.30 -13.00
C VAL A 474 20.30 11.06 -11.97
N VAL A 475 20.78 11.11 -10.72
CA VAL A 475 20.14 11.84 -9.62
C VAL A 475 21.05 12.99 -9.21
N THR A 476 20.53 14.22 -9.24
CA THR A 476 21.32 15.43 -8.94
C THR A 476 20.59 16.28 -7.90
N PRO A 477 21.20 16.60 -6.75
CA PRO A 477 20.58 17.50 -5.79
C PRO A 477 20.61 18.94 -6.35
N LEU A 478 19.52 19.68 -6.18
CA LEU A 478 19.47 21.09 -6.60
C LEU A 478 20.50 21.92 -5.84
N LEU A 479 20.66 21.63 -4.54
CA LEU A 479 21.69 22.18 -3.68
C LEU A 479 22.40 21.00 -2.99
N GLY A 480 23.73 20.97 -3.07
CA GLY A 480 24.53 19.96 -2.35
C GLY A 480 24.50 20.13 -0.82
N GLU A 481 24.06 21.29 -0.34
CA GLU A 481 23.96 21.63 1.07
C GLU A 481 22.64 22.36 1.35
N VAL A 482 21.93 21.95 2.41
CA VAL A 482 20.69 22.58 2.87
C VAL A 482 20.64 22.70 4.40
N PRO A 483 19.96 23.72 4.97
CA PRO A 483 19.73 23.80 6.40
C PRO A 483 18.73 22.74 6.90
N ILE A 484 18.90 22.25 8.13
CA ILE A 484 17.94 21.32 8.76
C ILE A 484 16.52 21.89 8.75
N GLY A 485 15.56 21.07 8.35
CA GLY A 485 14.16 21.49 8.19
C GLY A 485 13.82 22.10 6.82
N ALA A 486 14.79 22.36 5.95
CA ALA A 486 14.51 22.72 4.57
C ALA A 486 14.11 21.50 3.72
N PRO A 487 13.16 21.64 2.78
CA PRO A 487 12.90 20.63 1.76
C PRO A 487 14.13 20.42 0.86
N VAL A 488 14.47 19.15 0.62
CA VAL A 488 15.52 18.76 -0.33
C VAL A 488 14.88 18.60 -1.71
N ARG A 489 15.50 19.19 -2.73
CA ARG A 489 15.05 19.06 -4.12
C ARG A 489 16.07 18.26 -4.89
N VAL A 490 15.62 17.24 -5.60
CA VAL A 490 16.48 16.42 -6.47
C VAL A 490 15.90 16.43 -7.88
N GLY A 491 16.77 16.67 -8.86
CA GLY A 491 16.51 16.42 -10.26
C GLY A 491 16.85 14.97 -10.59
N ILE A 492 16.06 14.38 -11.48
CA ILE A 492 16.30 13.06 -12.02
C ILE A 492 16.29 13.11 -13.55
N GLU A 493 17.19 12.36 -14.17
CA GLU A 493 17.29 12.24 -15.61
C GLU A 493 17.40 10.77 -15.99
N LEU A 494 16.45 10.27 -16.77
CA LEU A 494 16.49 8.92 -17.34
C LEU A 494 17.09 9.00 -18.75
N VAL A 495 18.25 8.38 -18.94
CA VAL A 495 19.05 8.49 -20.17
C VAL A 495 19.17 7.13 -20.85
N ASN A 496 18.78 7.04 -22.12
CA ASN A 496 19.08 5.88 -22.95
C ASN A 496 20.54 5.99 -23.46
N ARG A 497 21.46 5.28 -22.79
CA ARG A 497 22.87 5.16 -23.18
C ARG A 497 23.12 3.96 -24.10
N GLY A 498 22.08 3.17 -24.38
CA GLY A 498 22.12 2.03 -25.28
C GLY A 498 22.11 2.42 -26.75
N ALA A 499 22.31 1.42 -27.61
CA ALA A 499 22.28 1.60 -29.06
C ALA A 499 20.89 1.38 -29.69
N GLN A 500 19.89 0.98 -28.89
CA GLN A 500 18.53 0.67 -29.35
C GLN A 500 17.50 1.60 -28.70
N PRO A 501 16.38 1.92 -29.38
CA PRO A 501 15.26 2.61 -28.76
C PRO A 501 14.71 1.82 -27.58
N MET A 502 14.38 2.50 -26.48
CA MET A 502 13.87 1.87 -25.26
C MET A 502 12.49 2.43 -24.90
N ARG A 503 11.56 1.56 -24.53
CA ARG A 503 10.25 1.94 -24.00
C ARG A 503 10.37 2.16 -22.49
N VAL A 504 10.07 3.37 -22.05
CA VAL A 504 10.20 3.83 -20.66
C VAL A 504 8.94 4.56 -20.21
N PRO A 505 8.72 4.77 -18.91
CA PRO A 505 7.66 5.63 -18.41
C PRO A 505 7.60 6.99 -19.12
N ALA A 506 6.40 7.46 -19.46
CA ALA A 506 6.26 8.80 -20.06
C ALA A 506 6.38 9.93 -19.03
N ASP A 507 6.11 9.62 -17.77
CA ASP A 507 6.19 10.54 -16.63
C ASP A 507 7.10 9.98 -15.53
N LEU A 508 8.01 10.83 -15.03
CA LEU A 508 8.91 10.56 -13.91
C LEU A 508 8.61 11.47 -12.70
N THR A 509 7.45 12.13 -12.68
CA THR A 509 7.05 12.89 -11.49
C THR A 509 6.90 11.94 -10.30
N LEU A 510 7.11 12.44 -9.08
CA LEU A 510 6.74 11.70 -7.87
C LEU A 510 5.21 11.54 -7.73
N LYS A 511 4.39 12.01 -8.68
CA LYS A 511 2.94 11.68 -8.72
C LYS A 511 2.67 10.44 -9.60
N GLY A 512 3.60 10.09 -10.48
CA GLY A 512 3.57 8.87 -11.28
C GLY A 512 3.83 7.62 -10.43
N GLU A 513 3.55 6.46 -11.02
CA GLU A 513 3.65 5.15 -10.33
C GLU A 513 5.08 4.64 -10.24
N PHE A 514 5.94 5.13 -11.13
CA PHE A 514 7.19 4.47 -11.44
C PHE A 514 8.33 4.89 -10.51
N VAL A 515 8.23 6.02 -9.82
CA VAL A 515 9.33 6.63 -9.06
C VAL A 515 9.16 6.47 -7.55
N SER A 516 10.17 5.90 -6.90
CA SER A 516 10.26 5.82 -5.44
C SER A 516 11.71 5.90 -4.99
N GLY A 517 11.98 5.78 -3.68
CA GLY A 517 13.34 5.71 -3.21
C GLY A 517 13.47 5.73 -1.70
N GLU A 518 14.70 5.94 -1.25
CA GLU A 518 15.03 6.02 0.17
C GLU A 518 16.11 7.06 0.46
N VAL A 519 16.10 7.52 1.70
CA VAL A 519 17.13 8.38 2.29
C VAL A 519 17.76 7.64 3.45
N VAL A 520 19.08 7.49 3.40
CA VAL A 520 19.89 6.96 4.50
C VAL A 520 20.58 8.12 5.19
N ASP A 521 20.31 8.26 6.49
CA ASP A 521 20.90 9.30 7.32
C ASP A 521 22.33 8.94 7.79
N PRO A 522 23.09 9.88 8.38
CA PRO A 522 24.46 9.65 8.85
C PRO A 522 24.59 8.57 9.94
N THR A 523 23.48 8.19 10.59
CA THR A 523 23.43 7.14 11.61
C THR A 523 23.14 5.76 11.00
N GLY A 524 22.86 5.70 9.69
CA GLY A 524 22.45 4.50 8.98
C GLY A 524 20.95 4.23 9.05
N SER A 525 20.15 5.16 9.58
CA SER A 525 18.69 5.00 9.58
C SER A 525 18.14 5.29 8.20
N MET A 526 17.31 4.39 7.70
CA MET A 526 16.75 4.42 6.36
C MET A 526 15.27 4.83 6.41
N ARG A 527 14.87 5.74 5.53
CA ARG A 527 13.49 6.25 5.42
C ARG A 527 13.08 6.29 3.95
N SER A 528 11.94 5.72 3.61
CA SER A 528 11.50 5.60 2.22
C SER A 528 10.64 6.80 1.80
N PHE A 529 10.71 7.20 0.53
CA PHE A 529 9.80 8.18 -0.07
C PHE A 529 9.15 7.60 -1.32
N ARG A 530 7.90 8.01 -1.56
CA ARG A 530 7.07 7.56 -2.67
C ARG A 530 5.97 8.57 -2.95
N THR A 531 5.22 8.37 -4.02
CA THR A 531 4.05 9.20 -4.32
C THR A 531 3.05 9.22 -3.16
N VAL A 532 2.52 10.42 -2.87
CA VAL A 532 1.38 10.62 -1.95
C VAL A 532 0.06 10.72 -2.73
N VAL A 533 0.12 11.11 -4.00
CA VAL A 533 -1.03 11.25 -4.90
C VAL A 533 -0.75 10.50 -6.17
N HIS A 534 -1.61 9.57 -6.50
CA HIS A 534 -1.43 8.69 -7.63
C HIS A 534 -2.32 9.14 -8.79
N CYS A 535 -1.74 9.81 -9.78
CA CYS A 535 -2.41 10.18 -11.04
C CYS A 535 -2.31 8.99 -12.01
N ILE A 536 -3.44 8.32 -12.26
CA ILE A 536 -3.43 6.93 -12.71
C ILE A 536 -3.80 6.79 -14.19
N GLU A 537 -4.70 7.61 -14.71
CA GLU A 537 -5.18 7.45 -16.09
C GLU A 537 -4.53 8.43 -17.09
N ASP A 538 -3.21 8.42 -17.35
CA ASP A 538 -2.63 9.05 -18.56
C ASP A 538 -1.27 8.46 -18.98
N HIS A 539 -1.07 8.33 -20.31
CA HIS A 539 0.15 7.91 -21.04
C HIS A 539 1.21 7.15 -20.23
N ALA A 540 1.04 5.83 -20.11
CA ALA A 540 1.95 5.02 -19.30
C ALA A 540 3.40 4.98 -19.82
N PHE A 541 3.65 5.12 -21.13
CA PHE A 541 4.99 4.94 -21.71
C PHE A 541 5.30 5.81 -22.93
N ARG A 542 6.57 6.09 -23.13
CA ARG A 542 7.16 6.71 -24.33
C ARG A 542 8.38 5.91 -24.79
N VAL A 543 8.81 6.17 -26.03
CA VAL A 543 10.08 5.65 -26.54
C VAL A 543 11.17 6.71 -26.36
N LEU A 544 12.32 6.33 -25.79
CA LEU A 544 13.55 7.11 -25.81
C LEU A 544 14.49 6.53 -26.88
N GLN A 545 14.88 7.38 -27.83
CA GLN A 545 15.89 7.04 -28.83
C GLN A 545 17.29 6.91 -28.21
N PRO A 546 18.25 6.24 -28.88
CA PRO A 546 19.65 6.23 -28.43
C PRO A 546 20.20 7.65 -28.18
N GLY A 547 20.71 7.89 -26.97
CA GLY A 547 21.22 9.19 -26.52
C GLY A 547 20.14 10.20 -26.08
N GLU A 548 18.86 9.88 -26.20
CA GLU A 548 17.77 10.72 -25.71
C GLU A 548 17.61 10.56 -24.18
N SER A 549 17.18 11.64 -23.53
CA SER A 549 16.87 11.65 -22.11
C SER A 549 15.55 12.34 -21.80
N MET A 550 15.03 12.07 -20.60
CA MET A 550 13.92 12.81 -20.02
C MET A 550 14.25 13.24 -18.60
N GLU A 551 13.88 14.47 -18.25
CA GLU A 551 14.20 15.10 -16.97
C GLU A 551 12.94 15.36 -16.16
N GLU A 552 13.02 15.15 -14.85
CA GLU A 552 12.06 15.66 -13.88
C GLU A 552 12.72 16.12 -12.57
N SER A 553 11.95 16.70 -11.65
CA SER A 553 12.41 17.01 -10.30
C SER A 553 11.36 16.72 -9.23
N MET A 554 11.82 16.35 -8.05
CA MET A 554 10.97 16.09 -6.89
C MET A 554 11.44 16.88 -5.68
N THR A 555 10.49 17.18 -4.78
CA THR A 555 10.77 17.84 -3.51
C THR A 555 10.48 16.87 -2.36
N LEU A 556 11.54 16.51 -1.64
CA LEU A 556 11.58 15.49 -0.60
C LEU A 556 11.58 16.16 0.78
N MET A 557 10.68 15.70 1.65
CA MET A 557 10.62 16.16 3.04
C MET A 557 10.33 15.02 4.01
N ARG A 558 9.38 14.15 3.67
CA ARG A 558 8.82 13.17 4.59
C ARG A 558 8.50 11.87 3.86
N GLY A 559 8.74 10.76 4.54
CA GLY A 559 8.34 9.40 4.18
C GLY A 559 7.32 8.84 5.17
N ALA A 560 6.94 7.58 4.99
CA ALA A 560 6.08 6.87 5.95
C ALA A 560 6.74 6.75 7.34
N GLU A 561 8.08 6.76 7.39
CA GLU A 561 8.89 6.66 8.61
C GLU A 561 9.15 8.04 9.26
N GLY A 562 8.56 9.12 8.74
CA GLY A 562 8.72 10.48 9.23
C GLY A 562 9.63 11.34 8.34
N ALA A 563 10.17 12.44 8.88
CA ALA A 563 10.99 13.36 8.10
C ALA A 563 12.23 12.66 7.50
N LEU A 564 12.49 12.83 6.21
CA LEU A 564 13.59 12.15 5.50
C LEU A 564 14.97 12.67 5.93
N PHE A 565 15.04 13.96 6.28
CA PHE A 565 16.27 14.69 6.63
C PHE A 565 16.17 15.20 8.08
N ALA A 566 16.05 14.26 9.02
CA ALA A 566 15.72 14.57 10.42
C ALA A 566 16.92 14.97 11.29
N VAL A 567 18.14 14.75 10.81
CA VAL A 567 19.37 15.01 11.56
C VAL A 567 20.38 15.77 10.68
N PRO A 568 21.36 16.50 11.25
CA PRO A 568 22.45 17.07 10.48
C PRO A 568 23.45 16.00 10.00
N GLY A 569 24.06 16.23 8.84
CA GLY A 569 25.13 15.42 8.24
C GLY A 569 24.84 15.01 6.79
N VAL A 570 25.72 14.17 6.23
CA VAL A 570 25.60 13.68 4.84
C VAL A 570 24.52 12.60 4.76
N HIS A 571 23.49 12.86 3.96
CA HIS A 571 22.45 11.89 3.64
C HIS A 571 22.71 11.32 2.25
N ALA A 572 22.53 10.01 2.09
CA ALA A 572 22.48 9.37 0.78
C ALA A 572 21.02 9.31 0.31
N VAL A 573 20.77 9.80 -0.89
CA VAL A 573 19.45 9.73 -1.53
C VAL A 573 19.55 8.70 -2.66
N ARG A 574 18.79 7.61 -2.56
CA ARG A 574 18.61 6.63 -3.64
C ARG A 574 17.24 6.85 -4.26
N VAL A 575 17.20 6.95 -5.58
CA VAL A 575 15.97 7.00 -6.37
C VAL A 575 15.93 5.75 -7.24
N GLU A 576 14.76 5.15 -7.33
CA GLU A 576 14.49 3.96 -8.12
C GLU A 576 13.32 4.23 -9.06
N VAL A 577 13.43 3.73 -10.29
CA VAL A 577 12.34 3.73 -11.27
C VAL A 577 12.01 2.29 -11.65
N HIS A 578 10.76 1.88 -11.45
CA HIS A 578 10.24 0.55 -11.76
C HIS A 578 9.10 0.65 -12.76
N TRP A 579 9.04 -0.23 -13.76
CA TRP A 579 7.88 -0.33 -14.66
C TRP A 579 7.77 -1.71 -15.32
N ASP A 580 6.57 -2.06 -15.75
CA ASP A 580 6.33 -3.34 -16.42
C ASP A 580 6.92 -3.39 -17.84
N THR A 581 7.57 -4.50 -18.14
CA THR A 581 7.85 -5.02 -19.48
C THR A 581 7.08 -6.32 -19.66
N GLU A 582 6.86 -6.78 -20.90
CA GLU A 582 5.90 -7.86 -21.26
C GLU A 582 5.97 -9.14 -20.38
N GLU A 583 7.10 -9.43 -19.73
CA GLU A 583 7.26 -10.60 -18.83
C GLU A 583 7.97 -10.29 -17.49
N MET A 584 8.46 -9.06 -17.26
CA MET A 584 9.36 -8.73 -16.14
C MET A 584 9.19 -7.27 -15.67
N ILE A 585 9.54 -6.98 -14.42
CA ILE A 585 9.60 -5.61 -13.91
C ILE A 585 10.98 -5.03 -14.24
N ALA A 586 11.03 -4.03 -15.10
CA ALA A 586 12.24 -3.27 -15.36
C ALA A 586 12.58 -2.39 -14.17
N HIS A 587 13.86 -2.34 -13.81
CA HIS A 587 14.38 -1.53 -12.72
C HIS A 587 15.62 -0.72 -13.16
N VAL A 588 15.68 0.53 -12.70
CA VAL A 588 16.89 1.36 -12.75
C VAL A 588 17.00 2.20 -11.47
N GLU A 589 18.21 2.29 -10.91
CA GLU A 589 18.48 3.13 -9.75
C GLU A 589 19.49 4.23 -10.06
N GLY A 590 19.44 5.29 -9.25
CA GLY A 590 20.40 6.38 -9.24
C GLY A 590 20.60 6.91 -7.83
N ARG A 591 21.75 7.54 -7.57
CA ARG A 591 22.14 7.99 -6.24
C ARG A 591 22.71 9.40 -6.23
N ALA A 592 22.43 10.12 -5.16
CA ALA A 592 23.00 11.42 -4.84
C ALA A 592 23.34 11.52 -3.36
N THR A 593 24.10 12.55 -2.99
CA THR A 593 24.34 12.90 -1.58
C THR A 593 23.98 14.35 -1.32
N VAL A 594 23.46 14.64 -0.13
CA VAL A 594 23.10 15.99 0.32
C VAL A 594 23.60 16.21 1.74
N MET A 595 24.28 17.32 1.98
CA MET A 595 24.66 17.76 3.32
C MET A 595 23.50 18.51 3.98
N VAL A 596 23.06 18.04 5.14
CA VAL A 596 22.11 18.76 5.99
C VAL A 596 22.88 19.46 7.10
N THR A 597 22.83 20.78 7.17
CA THR A 597 23.54 21.54 8.21
C THR A 597 22.72 21.67 9.49
N GLY A 598 23.40 21.86 10.61
CA GLY A 598 22.75 22.12 11.90
C GLY A 598 22.00 23.46 11.91
N ALA A 599 21.14 23.63 12.91
CA ALA A 599 20.43 24.89 13.09
C ALA A 599 21.42 26.05 13.34
N ALA A 600 21.33 27.09 12.52
CA ALA A 600 22.15 28.29 12.60
C ALA A 600 21.94 29.08 13.91
N ASP A 601 20.71 29.08 14.43
CA ASP A 601 20.33 29.75 15.67
C ASP A 601 19.08 29.09 16.28
N ALA A 602 18.64 29.60 17.43
CA ALA A 602 17.47 29.08 18.15
C ALA A 602 16.14 29.28 17.40
N ASN A 603 16.01 30.36 16.60
CA ASN A 603 14.81 30.62 15.80
C ASN A 603 14.71 29.60 14.66
N HIS A 604 15.82 29.37 13.97
CA HIS A 604 15.93 28.31 12.97
C HIS A 604 15.69 26.93 13.60
N ALA A 605 16.24 26.62 14.77
CA ALA A 605 15.97 25.35 15.44
C ALA A 605 14.47 25.14 15.73
N ALA A 606 13.77 26.18 16.20
CA ALA A 606 12.34 26.12 16.46
C ALA A 606 11.53 25.93 15.17
N ALA A 607 11.87 26.64 14.09
CA ALA A 607 11.21 26.52 12.81
C ALA A 607 11.46 25.15 12.16
N ALA A 608 12.69 24.64 12.22
CA ALA A 608 13.04 23.30 11.75
C ALA A 608 12.25 22.22 12.52
N HIS A 609 12.17 22.33 13.85
CA HIS A 609 11.37 21.42 14.67
C HIS A 609 9.90 21.45 14.28
N ALA A 610 9.31 22.64 14.08
CA ALA A 610 7.91 22.78 13.67
C ALA A 610 7.61 22.05 12.36
N VAL A 611 8.49 22.18 11.36
CA VAL A 611 8.35 21.48 10.08
C VAL A 611 8.54 19.97 10.23
N LEU A 612 9.63 19.53 10.87
CA LEU A 612 10.00 18.12 10.95
C LEU A 612 9.02 17.30 11.80
N ALA A 613 8.45 17.92 12.84
CA ALA A 613 7.49 17.28 13.74
C ALA A 613 6.06 17.23 13.19
N THR A 614 5.74 17.99 12.13
CA THR A 614 4.37 18.12 11.62
C THR A 614 4.17 17.33 10.31
N PRO A 615 3.47 16.18 10.33
CA PRO A 615 3.22 15.37 9.13
C PRO A 615 2.57 16.16 7.98
N ASP A 616 1.55 16.94 8.33
CA ASP A 616 0.74 17.72 7.40
C ASP A 616 1.55 18.75 6.58
N ALA A 617 2.74 19.17 7.03
CA ALA A 617 3.59 20.10 6.28
C ALA A 617 4.03 19.52 4.92
N HIS A 618 4.28 18.21 4.85
CA HIS A 618 4.60 17.55 3.59
C HIS A 618 3.38 17.43 2.67
N LEU A 619 2.19 17.21 3.25
CA LEU A 619 0.97 17.16 2.47
C LEU A 619 0.59 18.50 1.87
N VAL A 620 0.78 19.60 2.58
CA VAL A 620 0.57 20.93 2.01
C VAL A 620 1.47 21.13 0.78
N LEU A 621 2.68 20.56 0.79
CA LEU A 621 3.58 20.59 -0.36
C LEU A 621 3.09 19.71 -1.53
N ALA A 622 2.57 18.51 -1.24
CA ALA A 622 2.14 17.53 -2.25
C ALA A 622 0.75 17.85 -2.85
N LEU A 623 -0.23 18.15 -1.98
CA LEU A 623 -1.64 18.39 -2.30
C LEU A 623 -1.97 19.88 -2.51
N GLY A 624 -1.33 20.76 -1.74
CA GLY A 624 -1.77 22.14 -1.58
C GLY A 624 -2.99 22.27 -0.66
N GLY A 625 -3.84 23.26 -0.94
CA GLY A 625 -5.08 23.51 -0.19
C GLY A 625 -4.92 24.29 1.11
N ASP A 626 -6.03 24.51 1.81
CA ASP A 626 -6.10 25.29 3.05
C ASP A 626 -6.60 24.47 4.26
N HIS A 627 -6.94 23.19 4.07
CA HIS A 627 -7.54 22.33 5.10
C HIS A 627 -6.53 21.75 6.10
N LEU A 628 -5.25 21.70 5.73
CA LEU A 628 -4.17 21.15 6.56
C LEU A 628 -3.56 22.24 7.45
N THR A 629 -4.34 22.71 8.43
CA THR A 629 -4.01 23.91 9.24
C THR A 629 -2.68 23.81 9.96
N ASP A 630 -2.35 22.63 10.49
CA ASP A 630 -1.12 22.42 11.26
C ASP A 630 0.10 22.44 10.31
N GLY A 631 -0.03 21.80 9.14
CA GLY A 631 0.98 21.84 8.09
C GLY A 631 1.22 23.26 7.57
N ILE A 632 0.16 24.04 7.39
CA ILE A 632 0.24 25.45 6.98
C ILE A 632 0.93 26.28 8.07
N ALA A 633 0.56 26.10 9.34
CA ALA A 633 1.20 26.80 10.46
C ALA A 633 2.70 26.48 10.55
N ALA A 634 3.09 25.22 10.31
CA ALA A 634 4.50 24.83 10.24
C ALA A 634 5.24 25.51 9.08
N ILE A 635 4.64 25.57 7.88
CA ILE A 635 5.20 26.28 6.72
C ILE A 635 5.32 27.78 6.99
N GLN A 636 4.32 28.41 7.61
CA GLN A 636 4.37 29.82 7.98
C GLN A 636 5.49 30.10 8.99
N THR A 637 5.70 29.19 9.94
CA THR A 637 6.84 29.26 10.89
C THR A 637 8.18 29.21 10.14
N ALA A 638 8.30 28.36 9.12
CA ALA A 638 9.49 28.30 8.26
C ALA A 638 9.68 29.56 7.41
N LEU A 639 8.60 30.14 6.87
CA LEU A 639 8.65 31.39 6.10
C LEU A 639 9.01 32.62 6.93
N ALA A 640 8.74 32.59 8.25
CA ALA A 640 9.15 33.62 9.20
C ALA A 640 10.63 33.49 9.61
N CYS A 641 11.25 32.33 9.40
CA CYS A 641 12.67 32.10 9.65
C CYS A 641 13.49 32.53 8.42
N PRO A 642 14.42 33.50 8.53
CA PRO A 642 15.24 33.94 7.39
C PRO A 642 16.03 32.81 6.72
N VAL A 643 16.45 31.79 7.49
CA VAL A 643 17.21 30.65 6.97
C VAL A 643 16.35 29.69 6.16
N LEU A 644 15.11 29.42 6.59
CA LEU A 644 14.22 28.47 5.92
C LEU A 644 13.32 29.11 4.86
N ARG A 645 13.05 30.42 4.96
CA ARG A 645 12.20 31.17 4.03
C ARG A 645 12.53 30.90 2.56
N PRO A 646 13.80 30.97 2.10
CA PRO A 646 14.13 30.73 0.69
C PRO A 646 13.67 29.36 0.19
N HIS A 647 13.67 28.35 1.06
CA HIS A 647 13.36 26.96 0.70
C HIS A 647 11.84 26.67 0.67
N PHE A 648 11.03 27.45 1.41
CA PHE A 648 9.58 27.30 1.50
C PHE A 648 8.78 28.29 0.64
N ALA A 649 9.41 29.38 0.17
CA ALA A 649 8.75 30.41 -0.64
C ALA A 649 8.01 29.81 -1.85
N ALA A 650 8.67 28.94 -2.63
CA ALA A 650 8.07 28.27 -3.78
C ALA A 650 6.92 27.31 -3.41
N VAL A 651 7.02 26.67 -2.24
CA VAL A 651 5.99 25.74 -1.74
C VAL A 651 4.71 26.51 -1.45
N GLU A 652 4.82 27.58 -0.67
CA GLU A 652 3.67 28.41 -0.30
C GLU A 652 3.11 29.17 -1.50
N ALA A 653 3.97 29.68 -2.39
CA ALA A 653 3.57 30.34 -3.62
C ALA A 653 2.69 29.42 -4.49
N LYS A 654 3.04 28.14 -4.64
CA LYS A 654 2.18 27.18 -5.35
C LYS A 654 0.83 26.99 -4.66
N ARG A 655 0.77 26.99 -3.33
CA ARG A 655 -0.48 26.81 -2.56
C ARG A 655 -1.43 28.00 -2.70
N VAL A 656 -0.93 29.23 -2.51
CA VAL A 656 -1.74 30.46 -2.61
C VAL A 656 -2.06 30.83 -4.06
N GLY A 657 -1.19 30.47 -4.99
CA GLY A 657 -1.38 30.66 -6.43
C GLY A 657 -2.36 29.69 -7.07
N ARG A 658 -2.86 28.69 -6.34
CA ARG A 658 -3.91 27.77 -6.79
C ARG A 658 -5.22 28.09 -6.09
N ARG A 659 -6.34 27.80 -6.75
CA ARG A 659 -7.67 27.88 -6.12
C ARG A 659 -7.80 26.82 -5.03
N PHE A 660 -8.62 27.09 -4.01
CA PHE A 660 -9.04 26.09 -3.04
C PHE A 660 -10.41 26.46 -2.47
N GLY A 661 -11.43 25.64 -2.72
CA GLY A 661 -12.81 25.98 -2.40
C GLY A 661 -13.21 27.32 -3.02
N ARG A 662 -13.69 28.24 -2.18
CA ARG A 662 -14.05 29.60 -2.59
C ARG A 662 -12.85 30.55 -2.70
N ARG A 663 -11.66 30.16 -2.25
CA ARG A 663 -10.45 30.99 -2.35
C ARG A 663 -9.97 30.99 -3.80
N LYS A 664 -9.92 32.19 -4.38
CA LYS A 664 -9.33 32.42 -5.70
C LYS A 664 -7.80 32.35 -5.64
N PRO A 665 -7.12 32.01 -6.75
CA PRO A 665 -5.68 32.22 -6.89
C PRO A 665 -5.30 33.65 -6.49
N ASP A 666 -4.25 33.81 -5.66
CA ASP A 666 -3.74 35.12 -5.25
C ASP A 666 -2.35 35.37 -5.85
N VAL A 667 -2.34 35.85 -7.09
CA VAL A 667 -1.12 36.21 -7.84
C VAL A 667 -0.29 37.27 -7.12
N LYS A 668 -0.92 38.17 -6.37
CA LYS A 668 -0.20 39.21 -5.61
C LYS A 668 0.54 38.60 -4.43
N ALA A 669 -0.08 37.66 -3.71
CA ALA A 669 0.58 36.92 -2.65
C ALA A 669 1.72 36.04 -3.19
N VAL A 670 1.53 35.38 -4.34
CA VAL A 670 2.59 34.63 -5.04
C VAL A 670 3.79 35.54 -5.31
N ALA A 671 3.56 36.70 -5.94
CA ALA A 671 4.62 37.64 -6.28
C ALA A 671 5.35 38.23 -5.06
N ALA A 672 4.70 38.28 -3.89
CA ALA A 672 5.29 38.76 -2.64
C ALA A 672 6.11 37.68 -1.90
N LEU A 673 5.91 36.41 -2.23
CA LEU A 673 6.64 35.29 -1.62
C LEU A 673 7.97 35.02 -2.31
N ILE A 674 8.03 35.17 -3.64
CA ILE A 674 9.19 34.84 -4.43
C ILE A 674 10.10 36.06 -4.60
N ASP A 675 11.39 35.83 -4.37
CA ASP A 675 12.49 36.79 -4.52
C ASP A 675 13.73 36.12 -5.16
N ASP A 676 14.82 36.86 -5.31
CA ASP A 676 16.05 36.36 -5.92
C ASP A 676 16.70 35.21 -5.12
N ASP A 677 16.51 35.18 -3.80
CA ASP A 677 17.07 34.14 -2.93
C ASP A 677 16.22 32.85 -2.91
N SER A 678 14.95 32.93 -3.34
CA SER A 678 14.04 31.80 -3.35
C SER A 678 14.58 30.59 -4.13
N VAL A 679 14.60 29.45 -3.45
CA VAL A 679 15.11 28.15 -3.92
C VAL A 679 13.97 27.35 -4.54
N MET A 680 14.08 27.04 -5.83
CA MET A 680 13.09 26.26 -6.58
C MET A 680 13.73 25.48 -7.73
N SER A 681 13.14 24.36 -8.13
CA SER A 681 13.56 23.64 -9.34
C SER A 681 13.00 24.30 -10.62
N GLY A 682 13.54 23.93 -11.78
CA GLY A 682 13.02 24.42 -13.07
C GLY A 682 11.55 24.06 -13.30
N VAL A 683 11.12 22.93 -12.73
CA VAL A 683 9.74 22.44 -12.82
C VAL A 683 8.82 23.22 -11.91
N GLU A 684 9.26 23.58 -10.69
CA GLU A 684 8.52 24.49 -9.83
C GLU A 684 8.40 25.89 -10.46
N LEU A 685 9.46 26.37 -11.11
CA LEU A 685 9.43 27.62 -11.86
C LEU A 685 8.39 27.56 -12.99
N GLY A 686 8.35 26.48 -13.77
CA GLY A 686 7.32 26.25 -14.78
C GLY A 686 5.89 26.23 -14.21
N LYS A 687 5.69 25.59 -13.04
CA LYS A 687 4.40 25.58 -12.34
C LYS A 687 3.98 26.98 -11.87
N LEU A 688 4.92 27.82 -11.43
CA LEU A 688 4.66 29.21 -11.06
C LEU A 688 4.36 30.08 -12.29
N ALA A 689 5.01 29.80 -13.43
CA ALA A 689 4.73 30.45 -14.71
C ALA A 689 3.29 30.14 -15.19
N ALA A 690 2.86 28.88 -15.11
CA ALA A 690 1.50 28.47 -15.45
C ALA A 690 0.43 29.19 -14.60
N ILE A 691 0.71 29.41 -13.30
CA ILE A 691 -0.20 30.17 -12.41
C ILE A 691 -0.39 31.61 -12.92
N MET A 692 0.63 32.25 -13.49
CA MET A 692 0.51 33.60 -14.06
C MET A 692 -0.39 33.67 -15.29
N HIS A 693 -0.38 32.64 -16.13
CA HIS A 693 -1.25 32.58 -17.32
C HIS A 693 -2.73 32.54 -16.97
N SER A 694 -3.07 31.94 -15.83
CA SER A 694 -4.46 31.75 -15.39
C SER A 694 -5.15 33.03 -14.89
N ASP A 695 -4.41 34.11 -14.63
CA ASP A 695 -4.95 35.40 -14.15
C ASP A 695 -4.80 36.51 -15.21
N ALA A 696 -5.69 36.48 -16.21
CA ALA A 696 -5.70 37.39 -17.36
C ALA A 696 -5.90 38.90 -17.03
N LYS A 697 -5.86 39.32 -15.77
CA LYS A 697 -5.98 40.72 -15.31
C LYS A 697 -4.77 41.22 -14.50
N GLY A 698 -3.58 40.67 -14.74
CA GLY A 698 -2.35 41.03 -14.04
C GLY A 698 -1.98 42.52 -14.14
N GLY A 699 -2.10 43.25 -13.02
CA GLY A 699 -1.57 44.61 -12.86
C GLY A 699 -0.04 44.65 -12.80
N GLY A 700 0.55 45.76 -12.33
CA GLY A 700 2.01 45.96 -12.29
C GLY A 700 2.81 44.85 -11.56
N ALA A 701 2.22 44.23 -10.53
CA ALA A 701 2.85 43.15 -9.76
C ALA A 701 3.08 41.87 -10.59
N ALA A 702 2.15 41.52 -11.48
CA ALA A 702 2.27 40.33 -12.34
C ALA A 702 3.39 40.50 -13.37
N LYS A 703 3.57 41.71 -13.93
CA LYS A 703 4.66 42.02 -14.87
C LYS A 703 6.04 41.94 -14.20
N GLY A 704 6.17 42.47 -12.98
CA GLY A 704 7.40 42.38 -12.20
C GLY A 704 7.79 40.94 -11.91
N PHE A 705 6.82 40.13 -11.49
CA PHE A 705 7.04 38.72 -11.18
C PHE A 705 7.34 37.87 -12.43
N ALA A 706 6.65 38.09 -13.56
CA ALA A 706 6.97 37.43 -14.83
C ALA A 706 8.42 37.70 -15.28
N LYS A 707 8.90 38.94 -15.12
CA LYS A 707 10.30 39.31 -15.39
C LYS A 707 11.27 38.57 -14.47
N MET A 708 10.93 38.42 -13.19
CA MET A 708 11.73 37.67 -12.22
C MET A 708 11.81 36.18 -12.60
N LEU A 709 10.70 35.54 -12.94
CA LEU A 709 10.67 34.13 -13.39
C LEU A 709 11.52 33.93 -14.64
N LYS A 710 11.39 34.79 -15.66
CA LYS A 710 12.25 34.78 -16.85
C LYS A 710 13.73 34.99 -16.54
N SER A 711 14.05 35.80 -15.53
CA SER A 711 15.43 36.02 -15.09
C SER A 711 16.02 34.77 -14.46
N LYS A 712 15.30 34.15 -13.52
CA LYS A 712 15.72 32.89 -12.86
C LYS A 712 15.86 31.75 -13.88
N ALA A 713 14.96 31.66 -14.85
CA ALA A 713 14.99 30.65 -15.91
C ALA A 713 16.30 30.61 -16.73
N LYS A 714 17.02 31.73 -16.87
CA LYS A 714 18.25 31.81 -17.69
C LYS A 714 19.41 30.96 -17.16
N GLY A 715 19.40 30.59 -15.88
CA GLY A 715 20.45 29.81 -15.24
C GLY A 715 20.04 28.40 -14.83
N MET A 716 18.89 27.91 -15.27
CA MET A 716 18.29 26.66 -14.81
C MET A 716 18.08 25.66 -15.96
N SER A 717 18.24 24.36 -15.69
CA SER A 717 17.68 23.35 -16.59
C SER A 717 16.15 23.39 -16.49
N LEU A 718 15.48 23.43 -17.63
CA LEU A 718 14.02 23.43 -17.73
C LEU A 718 13.58 22.22 -18.54
N SER A 719 12.65 21.44 -17.99
CA SER A 719 11.94 20.43 -18.77
C SER A 719 11.20 21.08 -19.95
N GLY A 720 10.92 20.32 -21.01
CA GLY A 720 10.20 20.85 -22.19
C GLY A 720 8.88 21.54 -21.84
N ALA A 721 8.13 20.98 -20.88
CA ALA A 721 6.90 21.57 -20.36
C ALA A 721 7.15 22.87 -19.58
N ALA A 722 8.12 22.88 -18.67
CA ALA A 722 8.46 24.09 -17.91
C ALA A 722 8.93 25.23 -18.81
N LYS A 723 9.76 24.91 -19.82
CA LYS A 723 10.24 25.87 -20.80
C LYS A 723 9.09 26.52 -21.58
N LYS A 724 8.12 25.72 -22.03
CA LYS A 724 6.92 26.21 -22.72
C LYS A 724 6.14 27.24 -21.89
N GLU A 725 5.91 26.95 -20.60
CA GLU A 725 5.17 27.86 -19.71
C GLU A 725 5.94 29.17 -19.47
N VAL A 726 7.27 29.09 -19.33
CA VAL A 726 8.15 30.25 -19.15
C VAL A 726 8.24 31.11 -20.41
N ASP A 727 8.34 30.48 -21.58
CA ASP A 727 8.38 31.17 -22.87
C ASP A 727 7.06 31.89 -23.17
N ALA A 728 5.95 31.42 -22.60
CA ALA A 728 4.64 32.02 -22.74
C ALA A 728 4.42 33.27 -21.86
N LEU A 729 5.17 33.44 -20.76
CA LEU A 729 5.17 34.66 -19.92
C LEU A 729 5.58 35.90 -20.74
#